data_AF-A0A7W1D0E8-F1
#
_entry.id   AF-A0A7W1D0E8-F1
#
_cell.length_a   1.000
_cell.length_b   1.000
_cell.length_c   1.000
_cell.angle_alpha   90.00
_cell.angle_beta   90.00
_cell.angle_gamma   90.00
#
_symmetry.space_group_name_H-M   'P 1'
#
loop_
_entity.id
_entity.type
_entity.pdbx_description
1 polymer ?
#
loop_
_entity_poly.entity_id
_entity_poly.type
_entity_poly.pdbx_seq_one_letter_code
_entity_poly.pdbx_strand_id
1 'polypeptide(L)'
;MKERVWDFREIGRLPAPGDNVAMATRRLEAGTRVSREGSEFAIGHTVLEGHRFAVEPIAQGQDLLSWGLRFGRADKDIAPGDYACNEKILRVLRERFKASPRREDPEGTSDQGGGRVPGGQNETGLSLPEEPNFSDAELVPYVLDEGGFRPGEQVPLHEEPRTFMGYRRGAGRGVGTRNYVVVMGVTSRLTGFVRALELEMNGIADAYENVDGIVCVAHTEGGEDRKPNNLDLLLRTLSGFMVNPNVGAVLVLDHGGEEAVTNRMLRAYLQEHGYPVDDLPHEFMSLEGGFRRDLERAKSLVRGWLEEVDAARRTEEPASELKIGLQCGGSDAFSGVSANPLVAWVSGEVVRNGGIANLAETDELIGAEHYVLKHVKDLETARRFLSTVERFKERVSWHGHTAEDNPSGGNNYRGLYNISIKSIGAAMKKHPDVRIDHVTEYAQRMAEPGFYFMDSPGNDLESVAGQVASGANMIFFTTGNGSITNFPFVPTIKFVTTTSRYELLSKDMDVNAGAYLDGTPMDELGRETFERTLKAASGERTVGERAGHSQVSIWRDWKQTGSENLDRLRNEQEPEGEPLPVKGGAPHFEISFEAIKSGRGPVSDQVGLVMPTSLCSGQISRRIANRLNERGATQGKVTRFVALPHTEGCGVSAGSAETIYSRTLIGHLASPSVRFGLLLEHGCEKTHNDYFRNRLEEAGLDPSRFGWASVQLDGGIDSVVAKVEDWFTETLDSAEALEYEGAGPEALRLGLYGSGPISDEAARSLAEITLAVVGSGGTVVVPERAALLSSPAYLEAALGDHPVENTLAYGQAVPVGKQGLHVMEAPTDHWVETATGLGATGVEVMLAHVAGHPLQAHRMIPLLQASSDPETLEKHAEDLDVLLEDDASEWTEQMLGTVAAVASREYVPRLFEAGNTDFQFTRGLLGVSM
;
A
#
# COMPACT_ATOMS: atom_id res chain seq x y z
N MET A 1 17.86 26.65 -40.10
CA MET A 1 16.92 27.34 -39.18
C MET A 1 17.76 27.97 -38.08
N LYS A 2 17.53 29.24 -37.71
CA LYS A 2 18.24 29.81 -36.55
C LYS A 2 17.80 29.03 -35.30
N GLU A 3 18.75 28.54 -34.51
CA GLU A 3 18.46 27.89 -33.23
C GLU A 3 17.68 28.88 -32.34
N ARG A 4 16.53 28.43 -31.82
CA ARG A 4 15.71 29.22 -30.89
C ARG A 4 16.48 29.41 -29.59
N VAL A 5 16.63 30.66 -29.16
CA VAL A 5 17.05 30.99 -27.78
C VAL A 5 15.80 31.05 -26.94
N TRP A 6 15.75 30.27 -25.86
CA TRP A 6 14.61 30.23 -24.94
C TRP A 6 14.77 31.29 -23.86
N ASP A 7 13.69 32.00 -23.52
CA ASP A 7 13.68 32.77 -22.28
C ASP A 7 13.67 31.81 -21.08
N PHE A 8 14.46 32.09 -20.05
CA PHE A 8 14.54 31.25 -18.85
C PHE A 8 13.16 30.92 -18.26
N ARG A 9 12.22 31.87 -18.25
CA ARG A 9 10.87 31.68 -17.70
C ARG A 9 10.01 30.74 -18.54
N GLU A 10 10.42 30.36 -19.73
CA GLU A 10 9.71 29.34 -20.52
C GLU A 10 10.11 27.91 -20.14
N ILE A 11 11.30 27.72 -19.56
CA ILE A 11 11.94 26.40 -19.43
C ILE A 11 12.50 26.08 -18.05
N GLY A 12 12.62 27.06 -17.16
CA GLY A 12 13.25 26.91 -15.85
C GLY A 12 12.49 27.64 -14.74
N ARG A 13 12.53 27.09 -13.52
CA ARG A 13 12.00 27.72 -12.31
C ARG A 13 13.03 27.65 -11.18
N LEU A 14 13.25 28.77 -10.51
CA LEU A 14 13.97 28.80 -9.23
C LEU A 14 12.98 28.57 -8.10
N PRO A 15 13.26 27.66 -7.15
CA PRO A 15 12.41 27.47 -5.98
C PRO A 15 12.30 28.75 -5.14
N ALA A 16 13.42 29.42 -4.86
CA ALA A 16 13.46 30.73 -4.20
C ALA A 16 14.44 31.71 -4.87
N PRO A 17 14.24 33.02 -4.70
CA PRO A 17 15.25 34.00 -5.09
C PRO A 17 16.60 33.74 -4.40
N GLY A 18 17.69 33.72 -5.16
CA GLY A 18 19.04 33.44 -4.67
C GLY A 18 19.48 31.98 -4.80
N ASP A 19 18.60 31.07 -5.21
CA ASP A 19 19.00 29.70 -5.57
C ASP A 19 19.87 29.70 -6.84
N ASN A 20 20.92 28.88 -6.84
CA ASN A 20 21.92 28.81 -7.92
C ASN A 20 21.67 27.67 -8.93
N VAL A 21 20.63 26.87 -8.70
CA VAL A 21 20.15 25.83 -9.62
C VAL A 21 18.65 25.98 -9.87
N ALA A 22 18.24 25.80 -11.13
CA ALA A 22 16.83 25.84 -11.54
C ALA A 22 16.32 24.46 -11.90
N MET A 23 15.03 24.22 -11.66
CA MET A 23 14.30 23.05 -12.13
C MET A 23 13.83 23.28 -13.56
N ALA A 24 14.09 22.31 -14.44
CA ALA A 24 13.58 22.33 -15.80
C ALA A 24 12.07 22.03 -15.82
N THR A 25 11.27 22.85 -16.49
CA THR A 25 9.80 22.67 -16.61
C THR A 25 9.40 21.78 -17.79
N ARG A 26 10.39 21.24 -18.50
CA ARG A 26 10.24 20.33 -19.64
C ARG A 26 11.58 19.66 -19.91
N ARG A 27 11.59 18.62 -20.75
CA ARG A 27 12.84 18.05 -21.28
C ARG A 27 13.59 19.10 -22.12
N LEU A 28 14.84 19.34 -21.76
CA LEU A 28 15.78 20.24 -22.45
C LEU A 28 16.88 19.40 -23.08
N GLU A 29 17.06 19.50 -24.38
CA GLU A 29 18.13 18.77 -25.07
C GLU A 29 19.48 19.46 -24.92
N ALA A 30 20.56 18.67 -24.98
CA ALA A 30 21.91 19.21 -25.06
C ALA A 30 22.04 20.21 -26.24
N GLY A 31 22.68 21.34 -26.00
CA GLY A 31 22.80 22.46 -26.95
C GLY A 31 21.66 23.48 -26.90
N THR A 32 20.59 23.24 -26.12
CA THR A 32 19.51 24.23 -25.94
C THR A 32 20.07 25.55 -25.41
N ARG A 33 19.84 26.67 -26.11
CA ARG A 33 20.31 28.01 -25.70
C ARG A 33 19.27 28.70 -24.83
N VAL A 34 19.72 29.30 -23.72
CA VAL A 34 18.88 29.93 -22.71
C VAL A 34 19.36 31.36 -22.49
N SER A 35 18.42 32.32 -22.46
CA SER A 35 18.67 33.70 -22.05
C SER A 35 18.10 33.96 -20.65
N ARG A 36 18.93 34.52 -19.76
CA ARG A 36 18.55 34.90 -18.39
C ARG A 36 19.27 36.20 -18.01
N GLU A 37 18.52 37.21 -17.57
CA GLU A 37 19.07 38.46 -17.01
C GLU A 37 20.14 39.12 -17.91
N GLY A 38 19.99 39.02 -19.23
CA GLY A 38 20.91 39.59 -20.22
C GLY A 38 22.16 38.75 -20.52
N SER A 39 22.29 37.56 -19.92
CA SER A 39 23.31 36.56 -20.22
C SER A 39 22.72 35.39 -21.01
N GLU A 40 23.56 34.73 -21.81
CA GLU A 40 23.18 33.51 -22.53
C GLU A 40 24.10 32.35 -22.16
N PHE A 41 23.54 31.17 -21.98
CA PHE A 41 24.26 29.92 -21.79
C PHE A 41 23.58 28.78 -22.56
N ALA A 42 24.30 27.67 -22.71
CA ALA A 42 23.79 26.47 -23.38
C ALA A 42 23.65 25.32 -22.39
N ILE A 43 22.60 24.52 -22.54
CA ILE A 43 22.39 23.31 -21.77
C ILE A 43 23.43 22.26 -22.19
N GLY A 44 24.31 21.82 -21.28
CA GLY A 44 25.42 20.93 -21.60
C GLY A 44 25.02 19.49 -21.91
N HIS A 45 23.95 19.02 -21.27
CA HIS A 45 23.44 17.64 -21.33
C HIS A 45 21.91 17.63 -21.34
N THR A 46 21.28 16.55 -21.78
CA THR A 46 19.82 16.45 -21.73
C THR A 46 19.34 16.51 -20.27
N VAL A 47 18.58 17.54 -19.92
CA VAL A 47 17.97 17.74 -18.59
C VAL A 47 16.50 17.37 -18.70
N LEU A 48 16.06 16.39 -17.92
CA LEU A 48 14.66 15.97 -17.90
C LEU A 48 13.80 16.97 -17.12
N GLU A 49 12.49 16.97 -17.38
CA GLU A 49 11.54 17.75 -16.58
C GLU A 49 11.67 17.41 -15.09
N GLY A 50 11.66 18.43 -14.23
CA GLY A 50 11.87 18.33 -12.79
C GLY A 50 13.35 18.26 -12.37
N HIS A 51 14.26 17.88 -13.26
CA HIS A 51 15.70 17.86 -12.96
C HIS A 51 16.32 19.25 -13.00
N ARG A 52 17.51 19.37 -12.40
CA ARG A 52 18.13 20.67 -12.12
C ARG A 52 19.31 20.98 -13.02
N PHE A 53 19.45 22.25 -13.38
CA PHE A 53 20.63 22.79 -14.06
C PHE A 53 21.12 24.06 -13.37
N ALA A 54 22.44 24.29 -13.39
CA ALA A 54 23.03 25.49 -12.81
C ALA A 54 22.65 26.72 -13.64
N VAL A 55 22.37 27.83 -12.96
CA VAL A 55 21.99 29.09 -13.62
C VAL A 55 23.01 30.20 -13.42
N GLU A 56 24.07 29.91 -12.67
CA GLU A 56 25.25 30.74 -12.42
C GLU A 56 26.46 29.81 -12.16
N PRO A 57 27.70 30.31 -12.21
CA PRO A 57 28.88 29.50 -11.88
C PRO A 57 28.87 29.05 -10.41
N ILE A 58 29.11 27.78 -10.15
CA ILE A 58 29.23 27.19 -8.81
C ILE A 58 30.61 26.57 -8.69
N ALA A 59 31.46 27.13 -7.83
CA ALA A 59 32.84 26.65 -7.66
C ALA A 59 32.89 25.32 -6.90
N GLN A 60 33.95 24.53 -7.11
CA GLN A 60 34.21 23.35 -6.31
C GLN A 60 34.15 23.67 -4.80
N GLY A 61 33.38 22.86 -4.06
CA GLY A 61 33.16 23.02 -2.63
C GLY A 61 32.10 24.07 -2.25
N GLN A 62 31.49 24.76 -3.21
CA GLN A 62 30.34 25.65 -2.99
C GLN A 62 29.03 24.84 -2.88
N ASP A 63 28.08 25.38 -2.13
CA ASP A 63 26.77 24.75 -1.90
C ASP A 63 25.84 24.94 -3.11
N LEU A 64 25.06 23.89 -3.41
CA LEU A 64 23.91 23.96 -4.29
C LEU A 64 22.67 24.23 -3.43
N LEU A 65 21.90 25.25 -3.81
CA LEU A 65 20.80 25.79 -3.01
C LEU A 65 19.44 25.51 -3.64
N SER A 66 18.48 25.18 -2.78
CA SER A 66 17.05 25.10 -3.09
C SER A 66 16.29 25.67 -1.90
N TRP A 67 15.38 26.62 -2.13
CA TRP A 67 14.70 27.37 -1.06
C TRP A 67 15.66 28.12 -0.12
N GLY A 68 16.83 28.52 -0.63
CA GLY A 68 17.90 29.12 0.16
C GLY A 68 18.59 28.15 1.12
N LEU A 69 18.27 26.85 1.06
CA LEU A 69 18.86 25.81 1.88
C LEU A 69 19.77 24.93 1.03
N ARG A 70 20.87 24.49 1.63
CA ARG A 70 21.82 23.59 0.97
C ARG A 70 21.19 22.20 0.80
N PHE A 71 21.32 21.63 -0.39
CA PHE A 71 20.97 20.22 -0.62
C PHE A 71 22.14 19.40 -1.17
N GLY A 72 23.18 20.06 -1.68
CA GLY A 72 24.36 19.40 -2.22
C GLY A 72 25.57 20.31 -2.16
N ARG A 73 26.75 19.72 -2.36
CA ARG A 73 28.02 20.43 -2.44
C ARG A 73 28.75 20.05 -3.72
N ALA A 74 29.22 21.05 -4.47
CA ALA A 74 29.86 20.83 -5.76
C ALA A 74 31.18 20.07 -5.59
N ASP A 75 31.34 18.96 -6.30
CA ASP A 75 32.57 18.14 -6.28
C ASP A 75 33.64 18.70 -7.23
N LYS A 76 33.19 19.48 -8.21
CA LYS A 76 33.97 20.18 -9.23
C LYS A 76 33.25 21.46 -9.62
N ASP A 77 33.91 22.35 -10.35
CA ASP A 77 33.27 23.56 -10.89
C ASP A 77 32.08 23.17 -11.79
N ILE A 78 30.95 23.84 -11.62
CA ILE A 78 29.71 23.67 -12.40
C ILE A 78 29.40 24.99 -13.11
N ALA A 79 29.33 24.95 -14.44
CA ALA A 79 29.05 26.13 -15.26
C ALA A 79 27.53 26.35 -15.45
N PRO A 80 27.08 27.58 -15.75
CA PRO A 80 25.69 27.82 -16.13
C PRO A 80 25.26 26.94 -17.32
N GLY A 81 24.13 26.24 -17.17
CA GLY A 81 23.61 25.28 -18.14
C GLY A 81 24.04 23.84 -17.92
N ASP A 82 24.99 23.58 -17.02
CA ASP A 82 25.36 22.22 -16.65
C ASP A 82 24.23 21.55 -15.87
N TYR A 83 24.01 20.28 -16.16
CA TYR A 83 23.09 19.43 -15.43
C TYR A 83 23.68 19.15 -14.03
N ALA A 84 23.04 19.65 -12.97
CA ALA A 84 23.36 19.29 -11.59
C ALA A 84 22.91 17.84 -11.32
N CYS A 85 23.85 16.93 -11.10
CA CYS A 85 23.60 15.50 -10.89
C CYS A 85 24.51 14.89 -9.82
N ASN A 86 23.90 14.14 -8.89
CA ASN A 86 24.60 13.28 -7.94
C ASN A 86 24.64 11.84 -8.46
N GLU A 87 25.39 10.98 -7.79
CA GLU A 87 25.57 9.58 -8.19
C GLU A 87 24.24 8.80 -8.21
N LYS A 88 23.38 9.02 -7.21
CA LYS A 88 22.08 8.36 -7.08
C LYS A 88 21.19 8.62 -8.30
N ILE A 89 21.07 9.88 -8.73
CA ILE A 89 20.24 10.27 -9.88
C ILE A 89 20.80 9.71 -11.18
N LEU A 90 22.12 9.78 -11.38
CA LEU A 90 22.73 9.21 -12.58
C LEU A 90 22.49 7.70 -12.66
N ARG A 91 22.61 6.97 -11.54
CA ARG A 91 22.32 5.53 -11.48
C ARG A 91 20.88 5.23 -11.89
N VAL A 92 19.90 5.88 -11.24
CA VAL A 92 18.46 5.69 -11.54
C VAL A 92 18.14 5.96 -13.01
N LEU A 93 18.69 7.03 -13.58
CA LEU A 93 18.47 7.35 -15.00
C LEU A 93 19.13 6.34 -15.93
N ARG A 94 20.34 5.87 -15.61
CA ARG A 94 21.06 4.87 -16.44
C ARG A 94 20.36 3.51 -16.42
N GLU A 95 19.92 3.05 -15.25
CA GLU A 95 19.16 1.82 -15.08
C GLU A 95 17.87 1.86 -15.89
N ARG A 96 17.11 2.97 -15.78
CA ARG A 96 15.83 3.11 -16.47
C ARG A 96 15.96 3.21 -17.99
N PHE A 97 17.04 3.82 -18.49
CA PHE A 97 17.18 4.12 -19.90
C PHE A 97 18.28 3.33 -20.63
N LYS A 98 18.83 2.26 -20.01
CA LYS A 98 19.88 1.38 -20.54
C LYS A 98 20.99 2.13 -21.30
N ALA A 99 21.48 3.24 -20.75
CA ALA A 99 22.52 4.03 -21.39
C ALA A 99 23.87 3.29 -21.31
N SER A 100 24.29 2.65 -22.41
CA SER A 100 25.60 1.97 -22.50
C SER A 100 26.74 2.97 -22.74
N PRO A 101 27.95 2.72 -22.21
CA PRO A 101 29.15 3.45 -22.60
C PRO A 101 29.46 3.24 -24.08
N ARG A 102 30.02 4.26 -24.74
CA ARG A 102 30.55 4.14 -26.11
C ARG A 102 31.54 2.97 -26.15
N ARG A 103 31.30 2.01 -27.06
CA ARG A 103 32.22 0.90 -27.35
C ARG A 103 33.56 1.43 -27.85
N GLU A 104 34.62 1.18 -27.07
CA GLU A 104 35.93 0.65 -27.48
C GLU A 104 36.84 0.58 -26.23
N ASP A 105 37.10 -0.62 -25.68
CA ASP A 105 38.43 -1.26 -25.56
C ASP A 105 38.35 -2.59 -24.73
N PRO A 106 39.05 -3.69 -25.10
CA PRO A 106 38.73 -5.07 -24.74
C PRO A 106 39.67 -5.71 -23.69
N GLU A 107 39.86 -5.10 -22.51
CA GLU A 107 40.52 -5.78 -21.39
C GLU A 107 39.80 -5.50 -20.07
N GLY A 108 38.99 -6.46 -19.63
CA GLY A 108 38.24 -6.37 -18.37
C GLY A 108 39.11 -6.64 -17.14
N THR A 109 38.80 -5.97 -16.03
CA THR A 109 39.10 -6.44 -14.67
C THR A 109 38.13 -5.87 -13.61
N SER A 110 37.73 -6.78 -12.71
CA SER A 110 37.37 -6.67 -11.27
C SER A 110 36.12 -5.93 -10.76
N ASP A 111 35.30 -6.79 -10.14
CA ASP A 111 34.35 -6.67 -9.02
C ASP A 111 34.88 -5.90 -7.78
N GLN A 112 33.93 -5.38 -7.00
CA GLN A 112 34.00 -4.69 -5.69
C GLN A 112 34.69 -3.32 -5.58
N GLY A 113 33.87 -2.29 -5.30
CA GLY A 113 34.30 -1.01 -4.73
C GLY A 113 34.48 0.13 -5.74
N GLY A 114 33.62 1.16 -5.65
CA GLY A 114 33.89 2.51 -6.17
C GLY A 114 34.39 2.63 -7.61
N GLY A 115 33.62 2.16 -8.59
CA GLY A 115 33.96 2.28 -10.02
C GLY A 115 33.03 3.23 -10.78
N ARG A 116 33.58 4.28 -11.41
CA ARG A 116 32.86 5.16 -12.34
C ARG A 116 32.45 4.37 -13.59
N VAL A 117 31.16 4.41 -13.93
CA VAL A 117 30.65 3.95 -15.23
C VAL A 117 30.60 5.15 -16.19
N PRO A 118 31.27 5.12 -17.37
CA PRO A 118 31.32 6.26 -18.30
C PRO A 118 29.96 6.55 -18.95
N GLY A 119 29.71 7.81 -19.34
CA GLY A 119 28.46 8.23 -19.99
C GLY A 119 28.38 7.91 -21.49
N GLY A 120 27.18 8.02 -22.06
CA GLY A 120 26.88 7.71 -23.46
C GLY A 120 25.47 8.13 -23.89
N GLN A 121 25.25 8.23 -25.20
CA GLN A 121 23.92 8.41 -25.80
C GLN A 121 23.24 7.04 -25.91
N ASN A 122 21.98 6.95 -25.49
CA ASN A 122 21.16 5.75 -25.69
C ASN A 122 20.31 5.84 -26.97
N GLU A 123 19.58 4.76 -27.30
CA GLU A 123 18.68 4.69 -28.46
C GLU A 123 17.57 5.77 -28.46
N THR A 124 17.29 6.39 -27.29
CA THR A 124 16.30 7.46 -27.11
C THR A 124 16.88 8.89 -27.22
N GLY A 125 18.16 9.02 -27.55
CA GLY A 125 18.84 10.31 -27.73
C GLY A 125 19.15 11.07 -26.44
N LEU A 126 19.13 10.41 -25.28
CA LEU A 126 19.42 11.04 -23.98
C LEU A 126 20.94 11.24 -23.82
N SER A 127 21.42 12.48 -23.69
CA SER A 127 22.82 12.78 -23.35
C SER A 127 22.93 13.02 -21.85
N LEU A 128 23.48 12.07 -21.10
CA LEU A 128 23.72 12.23 -19.65
C LEU A 128 25.19 12.55 -19.33
N PRO A 129 25.45 13.27 -18.24
CA PRO A 129 26.80 13.43 -17.70
C PRO A 129 27.47 12.07 -17.42
N GLU A 130 28.77 11.98 -17.69
CA GLU A 130 29.56 10.76 -17.41
C GLU A 130 29.81 10.56 -15.92
N GLU A 131 29.96 11.66 -15.19
CA GLU A 131 30.28 11.66 -13.77
C GLU A 131 29.37 12.63 -13.03
N PRO A 132 29.03 12.33 -11.76
CA PRO A 132 28.36 13.31 -10.91
C PRO A 132 29.20 14.57 -10.77
N ASN A 133 28.55 15.69 -10.49
CA ASN A 133 29.21 16.97 -10.25
C ASN A 133 28.93 17.56 -8.86
N PHE A 134 28.10 16.90 -8.06
CA PHE A 134 27.90 17.23 -6.67
C PHE A 134 27.57 15.99 -5.82
N SER A 135 27.87 16.10 -4.53
CA SER A 135 27.51 15.12 -3.50
C SER A 135 26.41 15.66 -2.60
N ASP A 136 25.55 14.77 -2.08
CA ASP A 136 24.47 15.14 -1.16
C ASP A 136 25.03 15.87 0.08
N ALA A 137 24.35 16.93 0.50
CA ALA A 137 24.76 17.65 1.70
C ALA A 137 24.50 16.80 2.96
N GLU A 138 25.46 16.77 3.87
CA GLU A 138 25.25 16.16 5.18
C GLU A 138 24.11 16.88 5.93
N LEU A 139 23.14 16.10 6.40
CA LEU A 139 22.13 16.54 7.34
C LEU A 139 22.83 16.82 8.68
N VAL A 140 23.02 18.10 8.97
CA VAL A 140 23.50 18.52 10.29
C VAL A 140 22.30 18.45 11.24
N PRO A 141 22.41 17.74 12.39
CA PRO A 141 21.33 17.71 13.37
C PRO A 141 20.89 19.11 13.76
N TYR A 142 19.58 19.36 13.71
CA TYR A 142 19.04 20.64 14.12
C TYR A 142 19.22 20.83 15.62
N VAL A 143 19.83 21.96 16.02
CA VAL A 143 19.98 22.34 17.42
C VAL A 143 19.04 23.51 17.70
N LEU A 144 18.06 23.29 18.58
CA LEU A 144 17.13 24.34 19.00
C LEU A 144 17.84 25.37 19.88
N ASP A 145 17.92 26.61 19.42
CA ASP A 145 18.37 27.74 20.24
C ASP A 145 17.25 28.17 21.20
N GLU A 146 17.16 27.52 22.35
CA GLU A 146 16.15 27.82 23.35
C GLU A 146 16.30 29.24 23.94
N GLY A 147 17.53 29.78 23.98
CA GLY A 147 17.81 31.11 24.52
C GLY A 147 17.38 32.24 23.57
N GLY A 148 17.41 31.97 22.26
CA GLY A 148 16.92 32.86 21.21
C GLY A 148 15.48 32.59 20.76
N PHE A 149 14.82 31.55 21.28
CA PHE A 149 13.49 31.13 20.84
C PHE A 149 12.44 32.23 21.04
N ARG A 150 11.65 32.49 20.00
CA ARG A 150 10.52 33.43 20.02
C ARG A 150 9.25 32.68 19.65
N PRO A 151 8.24 32.63 20.53
CA PRO A 151 6.91 32.13 20.19
C PRO A 151 6.39 32.77 18.91
N GLY A 152 5.90 31.95 17.99
CA GLY A 152 5.18 32.44 16.82
C GLY A 152 3.86 33.09 17.22
N GLU A 153 3.42 34.09 16.48
CA GLU A 153 2.05 34.57 16.53
C GLU A 153 1.20 33.77 15.53
N GLN A 154 -0.04 33.44 15.89
CA GLN A 154 -0.95 32.79 14.95
C GLN A 154 -1.57 33.84 14.04
N VAL A 155 -1.88 33.45 12.80
CA VAL A 155 -2.63 34.30 11.87
C VAL A 155 -3.94 34.80 12.49
N PRO A 156 -4.34 36.05 12.26
CA PRO A 156 -5.58 36.59 12.82
C PRO A 156 -6.79 35.88 12.21
N LEU A 157 -7.82 35.68 13.03
CA LEU A 157 -9.10 35.17 12.55
C LEU A 157 -9.82 36.22 11.70
N HIS A 158 -10.60 35.76 10.71
CA HIS A 158 -11.54 36.60 9.98
C HIS A 158 -12.65 37.09 10.92
N GLU A 159 -13.01 38.37 10.83
CA GLU A 159 -14.10 38.96 11.61
C GLU A 159 -15.47 38.36 11.23
N GLU A 160 -15.62 37.99 9.94
CA GLU A 160 -16.79 37.33 9.39
C GLU A 160 -16.38 35.95 8.82
N PRO A 161 -16.39 34.88 9.64
CA PRO A 161 -16.06 33.55 9.19
C PRO A 161 -17.02 33.04 8.11
N ARG A 162 -16.47 32.26 7.18
CA ARG A 162 -17.22 31.59 6.10
C ARG A 162 -18.01 30.41 6.64
N THR A 163 -18.95 29.91 5.83
CA THR A 163 -19.83 28.78 6.17
C THR A 163 -19.81 27.70 5.09
N PHE A 164 -20.30 26.51 5.45
CA PHE A 164 -20.56 25.39 4.54
C PHE A 164 -21.80 24.61 5.00
N MET A 165 -22.37 23.76 4.14
CA MET A 165 -23.53 22.94 4.47
C MET A 165 -23.11 21.58 5.07
N GLY A 166 -23.17 21.42 6.39
CA GLY A 166 -22.67 20.22 7.09
C GLY A 166 -23.73 19.49 7.92
N TYR A 167 -23.42 18.27 8.34
CA TYR A 167 -24.23 17.48 9.28
C TYR A 167 -23.74 17.71 10.70
N ARG A 168 -24.41 18.59 11.46
CA ARG A 168 -24.07 18.81 12.86
C ARG A 168 -24.27 17.52 13.66
N ARG A 169 -23.21 17.03 14.29
CA ARG A 169 -23.25 15.91 15.23
C ARG A 169 -23.33 16.46 16.66
N GLY A 170 -23.55 15.57 17.64
CA GLY A 170 -23.50 15.93 19.05
C GLY A 170 -22.24 16.73 19.41
N ALA A 171 -22.28 17.49 20.51
CA ALA A 171 -21.25 18.47 20.87
C ALA A 171 -19.82 17.88 20.92
N GLY A 172 -19.69 16.58 21.16
CA GLY A 172 -18.39 15.92 21.21
C GLY A 172 -17.79 15.54 19.85
N ARG A 173 -18.57 15.52 18.76
CA ARG A 173 -18.17 14.99 17.45
C ARG A 173 -17.88 16.05 16.39
N GLY A 174 -18.52 17.21 16.47
CA GLY A 174 -18.36 18.32 15.49
C GLY A 174 -19.30 18.19 14.29
N VAL A 175 -18.90 18.70 13.13
CA VAL A 175 -19.73 18.69 11.91
C VAL A 175 -19.17 17.76 10.84
N GLY A 176 -20.04 16.91 10.30
CA GLY A 176 -19.71 16.02 9.18
C GLY A 176 -19.88 16.72 7.83
N THR A 177 -18.94 16.50 6.91
CA THR A 177 -19.10 16.85 5.49
C THR A 177 -19.88 15.77 4.73
N ARG A 178 -20.00 14.57 5.31
CA ARG A 178 -20.73 13.40 4.78
C ARG A 178 -21.52 12.68 5.88
N ASN A 179 -22.33 11.72 5.50
CA ASN A 179 -23.17 10.90 6.37
C ASN A 179 -23.19 9.44 5.89
N TYR A 180 -22.17 8.68 6.30
CA TYR A 180 -21.99 7.28 5.93
C TYR A 180 -22.40 6.33 7.04
N VAL A 181 -22.90 5.14 6.68
CA VAL A 181 -22.91 4.00 7.60
C VAL A 181 -21.62 3.20 7.40
N VAL A 182 -20.87 2.99 8.48
CA VAL A 182 -19.57 2.30 8.44
C VAL A 182 -19.70 0.89 9.02
N VAL A 183 -19.14 -0.09 8.34
CA VAL A 183 -18.97 -1.46 8.86
C VAL A 183 -17.48 -1.76 8.99
N MET A 184 -17.01 -2.21 10.14
CA MET A 184 -15.59 -2.44 10.37
C MET A 184 -15.32 -3.66 11.25
N GLY A 185 -14.25 -4.39 10.94
CA GLY A 185 -13.69 -5.39 11.86
C GLY A 185 -12.71 -4.74 12.83
N VAL A 186 -12.54 -5.33 14.01
CA VAL A 186 -11.45 -4.92 14.93
C VAL A 186 -10.09 -5.51 14.54
N THR A 187 -10.08 -6.52 13.66
CA THR A 187 -8.88 -7.15 13.09
C THR A 187 -8.99 -7.34 11.57
N SER A 188 -7.86 -7.51 10.91
CA SER A 188 -7.76 -7.88 9.49
C SER A 188 -8.42 -9.22 9.15
N ARG A 189 -8.62 -10.12 10.14
CA ARG A 189 -9.29 -11.43 9.93
C ARG A 189 -10.74 -11.30 9.48
N LEU A 190 -11.33 -10.12 9.62
CA LEU A 190 -12.71 -9.83 9.28
C LEU A 190 -12.86 -9.12 7.92
N THR A 191 -11.75 -8.83 7.23
CA THR A 191 -11.75 -8.11 5.95
C THR A 191 -12.64 -8.79 4.91
N GLY A 192 -12.63 -10.13 4.85
CA GLY A 192 -13.47 -10.91 3.94
C GLY A 192 -14.97 -10.71 4.25
N PHE A 193 -15.33 -10.79 5.54
CA PHE A 193 -16.70 -10.62 6.01
C PHE A 193 -17.24 -9.20 5.77
N VAL A 194 -16.50 -8.15 6.14
CA VAL A 194 -16.97 -6.77 5.98
C VAL A 194 -17.08 -6.35 4.51
N ARG A 195 -16.21 -6.87 3.63
CA ARG A 195 -16.30 -6.66 2.18
C ARG A 195 -17.50 -7.39 1.57
N ALA A 196 -17.79 -8.62 2.01
CA ALA A 196 -18.99 -9.33 1.60
C ALA A 196 -20.27 -8.59 2.05
N LEU A 197 -20.28 -8.05 3.26
CA LEU A 197 -21.37 -7.24 3.78
C LEU A 197 -21.59 -5.95 2.97
N GLU A 198 -20.53 -5.18 2.69
CA GLU A 198 -20.60 -3.99 1.83
C GLU A 198 -21.13 -4.35 0.44
N LEU A 199 -20.64 -5.42 -0.17
CA LEU A 199 -21.07 -5.87 -1.50
C LEU A 199 -22.57 -6.22 -1.54
N GLU A 200 -23.08 -6.96 -0.55
CA GLU A 200 -24.50 -7.32 -0.48
C GLU A 200 -25.43 -6.16 -0.10
N MET A 201 -24.86 -5.10 0.50
CA MET A 201 -25.59 -3.88 0.85
C MET A 201 -25.45 -2.79 -0.20
N ASN A 202 -24.67 -3.02 -1.26
CA ASN A 202 -24.42 -2.06 -2.32
C ASN A 202 -25.72 -1.59 -2.98
N GLY A 203 -25.85 -0.27 -3.19
CA GLY A 203 -27.05 0.36 -3.78
C GLY A 203 -28.25 0.54 -2.85
N ILE A 204 -28.23 -0.01 -1.62
CA ILE A 204 -29.35 0.18 -0.68
C ILE A 204 -29.44 1.63 -0.20
N ALA A 205 -28.30 2.30 -0.02
CA ALA A 205 -28.24 3.70 0.39
C ALA A 205 -28.86 4.65 -0.66
N ASP A 206 -28.91 4.27 -1.94
CA ASP A 206 -29.44 5.10 -3.03
C ASP A 206 -30.94 5.42 -2.87
N ALA A 207 -31.65 4.69 -1.99
CA ALA A 207 -33.04 4.96 -1.64
C ALA A 207 -33.22 6.10 -0.62
N TYR A 208 -32.13 6.60 -0.02
CA TYR A 208 -32.13 7.60 1.03
C TYR A 208 -31.41 8.86 0.57
N GLU A 209 -32.03 10.02 0.77
CA GLU A 209 -31.52 11.31 0.25
C GLU A 209 -30.25 11.77 0.96
N ASN A 210 -30.12 11.47 2.25
CA ASN A 210 -29.08 12.02 3.13
C ASN A 210 -28.09 10.95 3.60
N VAL A 211 -28.16 9.73 3.08
CA VAL A 211 -27.17 8.68 3.34
C VAL A 211 -26.19 8.64 2.18
N ASP A 212 -24.95 9.06 2.41
CA ASP A 212 -23.93 9.13 1.36
C ASP A 212 -23.46 7.74 0.87
N GLY A 213 -23.61 6.72 1.72
CA GLY A 213 -23.32 5.33 1.38
C GLY A 213 -23.21 4.41 2.60
N ILE A 214 -23.07 3.12 2.33
CA ILE A 214 -22.67 2.09 3.30
C ILE A 214 -21.29 1.62 2.87
N VAL A 215 -20.27 1.81 3.71
CA VAL A 215 -18.88 1.52 3.35
C VAL A 215 -18.19 0.67 4.41
N CYS A 216 -17.25 -0.17 4.00
CA CYS A 216 -16.43 -0.94 4.92
C CYS A 216 -15.07 -0.31 5.21
N VAL A 217 -14.56 -0.55 6.42
CA VAL A 217 -13.15 -0.36 6.77
C VAL A 217 -12.50 -1.74 6.84
N ALA A 218 -11.89 -2.15 5.73
CA ALA A 218 -11.03 -3.32 5.64
C ALA A 218 -9.56 -2.90 5.82
N HIS A 219 -8.96 -3.23 6.96
CA HIS A 219 -7.58 -2.85 7.33
C HIS A 219 -6.69 -4.09 7.55
N THR A 220 -5.38 -3.88 7.79
CA THR A 220 -4.33 -4.93 7.81
C THR A 220 -3.86 -5.37 9.18
N GLU A 221 -4.51 -4.91 10.24
CA GLU A 221 -3.95 -4.91 11.60
C GLU A 221 -4.68 -5.85 12.57
N GLY A 222 -3.96 -6.29 13.60
CA GLY A 222 -4.55 -7.06 14.71
C GLY A 222 -4.87 -8.52 14.38
N GLY A 223 -4.45 -9.06 13.24
CA GLY A 223 -4.74 -10.44 12.83
C GLY A 223 -3.77 -11.53 13.33
N GLU A 224 -2.85 -11.21 14.22
CA GLU A 224 -1.93 -12.16 14.87
C GLU A 224 -2.48 -12.59 16.24
N ASP A 225 -2.07 -13.77 16.73
CA ASP A 225 -2.54 -14.27 18.03
C ASP A 225 -1.86 -13.57 19.20
N ARG A 226 -0.66 -13.03 18.97
CA ARG A 226 0.04 -12.21 19.96
C ARG A 226 -0.56 -10.80 20.03
N LYS A 227 -0.39 -10.18 21.20
CA LYS A 227 -0.66 -8.76 21.36
C LYS A 227 0.22 -7.94 20.40
N PRO A 228 -0.35 -7.07 19.54
CA PRO A 228 0.43 -6.26 18.61
C PRO A 228 1.20 -5.17 19.36
N ASN A 229 2.37 -4.80 18.85
CA ASN A 229 3.22 -3.76 19.43
C ASN A 229 2.60 -2.37 19.27
N ASN A 230 1.77 -2.19 18.24
CA ASN A 230 1.00 -0.97 17.98
C ASN A 230 -0.43 -0.99 18.58
N LEU A 231 -0.75 -1.84 19.59
CA LEU A 231 -2.13 -1.99 20.07
C LEU A 231 -2.82 -0.68 20.44
N ASP A 232 -2.16 0.19 21.19
CA ASP A 232 -2.73 1.49 21.60
C ASP A 232 -3.04 2.38 20.38
N LEU A 233 -2.16 2.36 19.38
CA LEU A 233 -2.37 3.04 18.10
C LEU A 233 -3.59 2.47 17.38
N LEU A 234 -3.70 1.14 17.28
CA LEU A 234 -4.82 0.47 16.63
C LEU A 234 -6.15 0.82 17.31
N LEU A 235 -6.26 0.66 18.64
CA LEU A 235 -7.47 0.97 19.39
C LEU A 235 -7.87 2.45 19.28
N ARG A 236 -6.90 3.36 19.31
CA ARG A 236 -7.13 4.79 19.09
C ARG A 236 -7.68 5.08 17.70
N THR A 237 -7.11 4.43 16.68
CA THR A 237 -7.49 4.61 15.28
C THR A 237 -8.91 4.13 15.04
N LEU A 238 -9.24 2.92 15.49
CA LEU A 238 -10.59 2.36 15.41
C LEU A 238 -11.61 3.21 16.18
N SER A 239 -11.25 3.68 17.37
CA SER A 239 -12.09 4.59 18.17
C SER A 239 -12.36 5.91 17.43
N GLY A 240 -11.33 6.46 16.79
CA GLY A 240 -11.41 7.67 15.97
C GLY A 240 -12.30 7.51 14.74
N PHE A 241 -12.20 6.38 14.04
CA PHE A 241 -13.08 6.05 12.92
C PHE A 241 -14.54 6.01 13.34
N MET A 242 -14.87 5.36 14.46
CA MET A 242 -16.24 5.27 14.96
C MET A 242 -16.87 6.64 15.21
N VAL A 243 -16.12 7.57 15.83
CA VAL A 243 -16.68 8.89 16.22
C VAL A 243 -16.43 9.99 15.19
N ASN A 244 -15.74 9.71 14.08
CA ASN A 244 -15.50 10.68 13.01
C ASN A 244 -16.83 11.31 12.57
N PRO A 245 -16.94 12.64 12.42
CA PRO A 245 -18.20 13.31 12.19
C PRO A 245 -18.89 12.94 10.86
N ASN A 246 -18.18 12.33 9.91
CA ASN A 246 -18.77 11.81 8.68
C ASN A 246 -19.53 10.49 8.85
N VAL A 247 -19.43 9.85 10.00
CA VAL A 247 -20.09 8.58 10.32
C VAL A 247 -21.48 8.84 10.90
N GLY A 248 -22.53 8.42 10.23
CA GLY A 248 -23.91 8.44 10.71
C GLY A 248 -24.21 7.32 11.69
N ALA A 249 -23.72 6.11 11.40
CA ALA A 249 -23.83 4.92 12.26
C ALA A 249 -22.65 3.97 12.03
N VAL A 250 -22.33 3.10 13.00
CA VAL A 250 -21.21 2.15 12.88
C VAL A 250 -21.51 0.75 13.44
N LEU A 251 -21.24 -0.28 12.64
CA LEU A 251 -21.22 -1.67 13.08
C LEU A 251 -19.78 -2.14 13.24
N VAL A 252 -19.44 -2.61 14.44
CA VAL A 252 -18.11 -3.13 14.77
C VAL A 252 -18.16 -4.63 15.00
N LEU A 253 -17.27 -5.37 14.34
CA LEU A 253 -17.27 -6.83 14.31
C LEU A 253 -15.99 -7.39 14.93
N ASP A 254 -16.11 -8.51 15.65
CA ASP A 254 -15.01 -9.39 16.08
C ASP A 254 -15.43 -10.87 15.99
N HIS A 255 -14.52 -11.83 16.23
CA HIS A 255 -14.88 -13.26 16.32
C HIS A 255 -15.27 -13.70 17.75
N GLY A 256 -15.43 -12.75 18.69
CA GLY A 256 -15.62 -13.05 20.11
C GLY A 256 -14.39 -13.71 20.78
N GLY A 257 -14.60 -14.35 21.93
CA GLY A 257 -13.56 -15.14 22.60
C GLY A 257 -12.36 -14.35 23.17
N GLU A 258 -11.20 -15.02 23.23
CA GLU A 258 -9.92 -14.49 23.77
C GLU A 258 -8.94 -14.09 22.64
N GLU A 259 -9.40 -13.34 21.63
CA GLU A 259 -8.51 -12.80 20.60
C GLU A 259 -7.57 -11.69 21.14
N ALA A 260 -6.47 -11.45 20.42
CA ALA A 260 -5.49 -10.41 20.76
C ALA A 260 -6.09 -8.99 20.74
N VAL A 261 -7.13 -8.77 19.94
CA VAL A 261 -7.87 -7.51 19.83
C VAL A 261 -9.36 -7.83 19.73
N THR A 262 -10.18 -7.22 20.59
CA THR A 262 -11.62 -7.56 20.72
C THR A 262 -12.49 -6.31 20.79
N ASN A 263 -13.79 -6.50 20.53
CA ASN A 263 -14.84 -5.50 20.76
C ASN A 263 -14.83 -4.99 22.22
N ARG A 264 -14.55 -5.88 23.18
CA ARG A 264 -14.43 -5.50 24.60
C ARG A 264 -13.31 -4.48 24.84
N MET A 265 -12.14 -4.70 24.23
CA MET A 265 -11.00 -3.79 24.36
C MET A 265 -11.29 -2.44 23.72
N LEU A 266 -11.88 -2.43 22.53
CA LEU A 266 -12.26 -1.19 21.86
C LEU A 266 -13.32 -0.41 22.65
N ARG A 267 -14.35 -1.08 23.17
CA ARG A 267 -15.37 -0.46 24.03
C ARG A 267 -14.75 0.14 25.29
N ALA A 268 -13.84 -0.58 25.94
CA ALA A 268 -13.13 -0.07 27.11
C ALA A 268 -12.28 1.15 26.77
N TYR A 269 -11.56 1.12 25.63
CA TYR A 269 -10.73 2.24 25.17
C TYR A 269 -11.56 3.51 24.94
N LEU A 270 -12.71 3.38 24.25
CA LEU A 270 -13.66 4.48 24.01
C LEU A 270 -14.10 5.14 25.32
N GLN A 271 -14.47 4.32 26.32
CA GLN A 271 -14.96 4.79 27.62
C GLN A 271 -13.84 5.45 28.43
N GLU A 272 -12.68 4.80 28.53
CA GLU A 272 -11.53 5.30 29.29
C GLU A 272 -11.03 6.65 28.75
N HIS A 273 -11.07 6.84 27.43
CA HIS A 273 -10.56 8.03 26.77
C HIS A 273 -11.66 9.05 26.40
N GLY A 274 -12.90 8.85 26.86
CA GLY A 274 -13.99 9.82 26.69
C GLY A 274 -14.39 10.07 25.23
N TYR A 275 -14.41 9.02 24.40
CA TYR A 275 -14.92 9.11 23.04
C TYR A 275 -16.46 9.21 23.06
N PRO A 276 -17.08 10.14 22.31
CA PRO A 276 -18.52 10.39 22.32
C PRO A 276 -19.28 9.37 21.44
N VAL A 277 -19.15 8.08 21.74
CA VAL A 277 -19.78 7.02 20.96
C VAL A 277 -21.31 6.96 21.16
N ASP A 278 -21.81 7.50 22.26
CA ASP A 278 -23.25 7.58 22.54
C ASP A 278 -23.98 8.63 21.65
N ASP A 279 -23.22 9.48 20.94
CA ASP A 279 -23.76 10.47 20.00
C ASP A 279 -24.07 9.86 18.61
N LEU A 280 -24.01 8.54 18.44
CA LEU A 280 -24.40 7.84 17.21
C LEU A 280 -24.98 6.44 17.44
N PRO A 281 -25.87 5.98 16.55
CA PRO A 281 -26.22 4.57 16.45
C PRO A 281 -24.98 3.72 16.21
N HIS A 282 -24.77 2.73 17.07
CA HIS A 282 -23.66 1.80 16.94
C HIS A 282 -24.00 0.45 17.56
N GLU A 283 -23.33 -0.60 17.10
CA GLU A 283 -23.43 -1.95 17.68
C GLU A 283 -22.07 -2.65 17.63
N PHE A 284 -21.76 -3.43 18.66
CA PHE A 284 -20.61 -4.34 18.68
C PHE A 284 -21.12 -5.77 18.58
N MET A 285 -20.82 -6.44 17.48
CA MET A 285 -21.30 -7.78 17.16
C MET A 285 -20.14 -8.78 17.08
N SER A 286 -20.21 -9.85 17.85
CA SER A 286 -19.29 -10.99 17.72
C SER A 286 -19.85 -12.03 16.76
N LEU A 287 -19.05 -12.50 15.81
CA LEU A 287 -19.42 -13.60 14.91
C LEU A 287 -19.42 -14.91 15.72
N GLU A 288 -20.57 -15.57 15.79
CA GLU A 288 -20.80 -16.76 16.65
C GLU A 288 -21.43 -17.91 15.87
N GLY A 289 -21.68 -17.73 14.58
CA GLY A 289 -22.37 -18.70 13.74
C GLY A 289 -21.78 -18.92 12.38
N GLY A 290 -22.54 -19.67 11.59
CA GLY A 290 -22.29 -19.81 10.16
C GLY A 290 -22.20 -18.46 9.47
N PHE A 291 -21.27 -18.33 8.52
CA PHE A 291 -20.97 -17.08 7.81
C PHE A 291 -22.23 -16.40 7.25
N ARG A 292 -23.13 -17.17 6.63
CA ARG A 292 -24.38 -16.65 6.06
C ARG A 292 -25.33 -16.10 7.12
N ARG A 293 -25.47 -16.81 8.25
CA ARG A 293 -26.37 -16.43 9.34
C ARG A 293 -25.93 -15.10 9.95
N ASP A 294 -24.64 -14.96 10.22
CA ASP A 294 -24.09 -13.75 10.80
C ASP A 294 -24.13 -12.58 9.80
N LEU A 295 -23.95 -12.84 8.50
CA LEU A 295 -24.10 -11.84 7.46
C LEU A 295 -25.54 -11.28 7.42
N GLU A 296 -26.57 -12.12 7.49
CA GLU A 296 -27.97 -11.66 7.57
C GLU A 296 -28.26 -10.85 8.84
N ARG A 297 -27.66 -11.23 9.99
CA ARG A 297 -27.76 -10.47 11.24
C ARG A 297 -27.14 -9.09 11.10
N ALA A 298 -25.93 -8.99 10.55
CA ALA A 298 -25.25 -7.73 10.29
C ALA A 298 -26.05 -6.83 9.33
N LYS A 299 -26.59 -7.39 8.24
CA LYS A 299 -27.46 -6.64 7.31
C LYS A 299 -28.71 -6.10 7.97
N SER A 300 -29.33 -6.89 8.86
CA SER A 300 -30.54 -6.48 9.58
C SER A 300 -30.27 -5.30 10.51
N LEU A 301 -29.13 -5.30 11.22
CA LEU A 301 -28.70 -4.18 12.06
C LEU A 301 -28.49 -2.91 11.23
N VAL A 302 -27.71 -3.00 10.14
CA VAL A 302 -27.42 -1.86 9.27
C VAL A 302 -28.71 -1.29 8.67
N ARG A 303 -29.64 -2.13 8.18
CA ARG A 303 -30.94 -1.68 7.65
C ARG A 303 -31.78 -0.97 8.70
N GLY A 304 -31.70 -1.39 9.97
CA GLY A 304 -32.43 -0.78 11.08
C GLY A 304 -32.06 0.68 11.33
N TRP A 305 -30.87 1.12 10.94
CA TRP A 305 -30.40 2.50 11.14
C TRP A 305 -30.67 3.44 9.98
N LEU A 306 -31.00 2.95 8.78
CA LEU A 306 -31.01 3.79 7.57
C LEU A 306 -32.00 4.96 7.64
N GLU A 307 -33.19 4.75 8.20
CA GLU A 307 -34.19 5.81 8.42
C GLU A 307 -33.72 6.87 9.43
N GLU A 308 -33.06 6.44 10.52
CA GLU A 308 -32.52 7.34 11.54
C GLU A 308 -31.34 8.16 10.99
N VAL A 309 -30.45 7.51 10.24
CA VAL A 309 -29.30 8.17 9.61
C VAL A 309 -29.77 9.13 8.51
N ASP A 310 -30.78 8.76 7.72
CA ASP A 310 -31.36 9.66 6.71
C ASP A 310 -32.01 10.89 7.33
N ALA A 311 -32.56 10.81 8.54
CA ALA A 311 -33.20 11.95 9.20
C ALA A 311 -32.25 13.14 9.46
N ALA A 312 -30.93 12.91 9.47
CA ALA A 312 -29.94 13.98 9.55
C ALA A 312 -29.98 14.86 8.28
N ARG A 313 -30.15 16.17 8.45
CA ARG A 313 -30.16 17.15 7.35
C ARG A 313 -28.94 18.06 7.43
N ARG A 314 -28.42 18.47 6.27
CA ARG A 314 -27.37 19.49 6.22
C ARG A 314 -27.91 20.84 6.72
N THR A 315 -27.14 21.51 7.56
CA THR A 315 -27.39 22.86 8.06
C THR A 315 -26.23 23.78 7.70
N GLU A 316 -26.45 25.09 7.73
CA GLU A 316 -25.35 26.04 7.56
C GLU A 316 -24.47 26.01 8.82
N GLU A 317 -23.21 25.65 8.64
CA GLU A 317 -22.21 25.43 9.69
C GLU A 317 -21.00 26.34 9.46
N PRO A 318 -20.37 26.87 10.52
CA PRO A 318 -19.20 27.72 10.37
C PRO A 318 -18.01 26.92 9.84
N ALA A 319 -17.17 27.54 9.01
CA ALA A 319 -15.95 26.94 8.46
C ALA A 319 -14.91 26.60 9.55
N SER A 320 -15.09 27.08 10.79
CA SER A 320 -14.34 26.63 11.96
C SER A 320 -14.51 25.14 12.27
N GLU A 321 -15.55 24.50 11.75
CA GLU A 321 -15.79 23.06 11.92
C GLU A 321 -15.06 22.22 10.86
N LEU A 322 -14.35 22.83 9.91
CA LEU A 322 -13.51 22.10 8.97
C LEU A 322 -12.23 21.61 9.65
N LYS A 323 -11.97 20.32 9.49
CA LYS A 323 -10.76 19.64 9.96
C LYS A 323 -10.12 18.95 8.76
N ILE A 324 -9.08 19.56 8.20
CA ILE A 324 -8.44 19.08 6.97
C ILE A 324 -7.15 18.32 7.29
N GLY A 325 -7.04 17.10 6.75
CA GLY A 325 -5.77 16.35 6.69
C GLY A 325 -4.96 16.78 5.48
N LEU A 326 -3.68 17.07 5.66
CA LEU A 326 -2.76 17.42 4.59
C LEU A 326 -1.83 16.24 4.33
N GLN A 327 -1.88 15.68 3.12
CA GLN A 327 -1.13 14.47 2.78
C GLN A 327 -0.42 14.62 1.43
N CYS A 328 0.77 14.02 1.31
CA CYS A 328 1.42 13.79 0.02
C CYS A 328 1.25 12.34 -0.45
N GLY A 329 1.22 12.14 -1.76
CA GLY A 329 1.39 10.81 -2.37
C GLY A 329 2.66 10.73 -3.19
N GLY A 330 2.51 10.51 -4.50
CA GLY A 330 3.63 10.51 -5.44
C GLY A 330 4.26 11.88 -5.64
N SER A 331 5.11 12.32 -4.70
CA SER A 331 5.90 13.56 -4.78
C SER A 331 6.79 13.63 -6.02
N ASP A 332 6.92 14.83 -6.59
CA ASP A 332 7.84 15.18 -7.67
C ASP A 332 8.59 16.49 -7.36
N ALA A 333 9.49 16.92 -8.26
CA ALA A 333 10.22 18.17 -8.09
C ALA A 333 9.33 19.41 -8.00
N PHE A 334 8.10 19.39 -8.53
CA PHE A 334 7.18 20.53 -8.54
C PHE A 334 6.28 20.61 -7.32
N SER A 335 6.17 19.52 -6.55
CA SER A 335 5.31 19.42 -5.38
C SER A 335 5.55 20.57 -4.39
N GLY A 336 6.81 20.87 -4.11
CA GLY A 336 7.21 21.96 -3.22
C GLY A 336 6.99 23.37 -3.77
N VAL A 337 6.79 23.56 -5.08
CA VAL A 337 6.62 24.90 -5.70
C VAL A 337 5.20 25.21 -6.17
N SER A 338 4.35 24.20 -6.41
CA SER A 338 2.97 24.39 -6.86
C SER A 338 1.96 23.86 -5.84
N ALA A 339 1.75 22.55 -5.78
CA ALA A 339 0.67 21.93 -5.00
C ALA A 339 0.79 22.16 -3.49
N ASN A 340 1.98 21.98 -2.91
CA ASN A 340 2.16 22.13 -1.45
C ASN A 340 1.97 23.59 -1.01
N PRO A 341 2.54 24.61 -1.69
CA PRO A 341 2.23 26.01 -1.42
C PRO A 341 0.74 26.38 -1.59
N LEU A 342 0.06 25.82 -2.59
CA LEU A 342 -1.38 26.04 -2.78
C LEU A 342 -2.19 25.46 -1.61
N VAL A 343 -1.86 24.23 -1.18
CA VAL A 343 -2.45 23.62 0.01
C VAL A 343 -2.15 24.42 1.28
N ALA A 344 -0.93 24.94 1.42
CA ALA A 344 -0.58 25.84 2.52
C ALA A 344 -1.42 27.12 2.52
N TRP A 345 -1.66 27.71 1.36
CA TRP A 345 -2.50 28.90 1.24
C TRP A 345 -3.93 28.61 1.71
N VAL A 346 -4.54 27.53 1.22
CA VAL A 346 -5.93 27.16 1.56
C VAL A 346 -6.06 26.70 3.01
N SER A 347 -5.08 25.96 3.53
CA SER A 347 -5.06 25.59 4.95
C SER A 347 -4.89 26.79 5.87
N GLY A 348 -4.12 27.80 5.46
CA GLY A 348 -4.06 29.09 6.13
C GLY A 348 -5.43 29.77 6.21
N GLU A 349 -6.21 29.74 5.14
CA GLU A 349 -7.59 30.27 5.16
C GLU A 349 -8.52 29.45 6.08
N VAL A 350 -8.38 28.12 6.12
CA VAL A 350 -9.13 27.29 7.08
C VAL A 350 -8.80 27.69 8.52
N VAL A 351 -7.51 27.86 8.86
CA VAL A 351 -7.07 28.31 10.19
C VAL A 351 -7.57 29.73 10.49
N ARG A 352 -7.55 30.66 9.52
CA ARG A 352 -8.12 32.02 9.67
C ARG A 352 -9.63 32.02 9.89
N ASN A 353 -10.35 30.98 9.48
CA ASN A 353 -11.77 30.81 9.79
C ASN A 353 -12.00 30.05 11.12
N GLY A 354 -10.94 29.74 11.89
CA GLY A 354 -11.01 29.02 13.16
C GLY A 354 -11.05 27.49 13.01
N GLY A 355 -10.75 26.96 11.83
CA GLY A 355 -10.69 25.53 11.56
C GLY A 355 -9.36 24.89 11.94
N ILE A 356 -9.19 23.62 11.56
CA ILE A 356 -8.01 22.81 11.85
C ILE A 356 -7.36 22.36 10.55
N ALA A 357 -6.03 22.50 10.47
CA ALA A 357 -5.21 21.87 9.44
C ALA A 357 -4.18 20.95 10.08
N ASN A 358 -4.04 19.73 9.58
CA ASN A 358 -3.17 18.70 10.13
C ASN A 358 -2.13 18.25 9.10
N LEU A 359 -0.86 18.59 9.35
CA LEU A 359 0.29 18.05 8.62
C LEU A 359 0.78 16.77 9.32
N ALA A 360 1.13 15.74 8.57
CA ALA A 360 1.67 14.49 9.12
C ALA A 360 3.02 14.15 8.47
N GLU A 361 3.33 12.87 8.27
CA GLU A 361 4.48 12.38 7.48
C GLU A 361 5.83 12.75 8.13
N THR A 362 6.16 12.13 9.26
CA THR A 362 7.33 12.52 10.08
C THR A 362 8.65 12.35 9.34
N ASP A 363 8.82 11.26 8.59
CA ASP A 363 9.98 11.00 7.75
C ASP A 363 10.13 12.06 6.64
N GLU A 364 9.02 12.56 6.10
CA GLU A 364 9.01 13.62 5.08
C GLU A 364 9.34 15.01 5.63
N LEU A 365 9.55 15.19 6.94
CA LEU A 365 9.97 16.49 7.50
C LEU A 365 11.41 16.48 8.04
N ILE A 366 12.11 15.34 7.97
CA ILE A 366 13.50 15.22 8.39
C ILE A 366 14.40 16.06 7.49
N GLY A 367 15.17 16.97 8.06
CA GLY A 367 15.98 17.95 7.32
C GLY A 367 15.25 19.26 6.98
N ALA A 368 13.95 19.39 7.30
CA ALA A 368 13.18 20.61 7.14
C ALA A 368 12.93 21.35 8.47
N GLU A 369 13.59 20.95 9.56
CA GLU A 369 13.36 21.47 10.91
C GLU A 369 13.55 22.98 10.99
N HIS A 370 14.51 23.54 10.25
CA HIS A 370 14.72 24.99 10.15
C HIS A 370 13.50 25.75 9.62
N TYR A 371 12.73 25.15 8.71
CA TYR A 371 11.51 25.75 8.18
C TYR A 371 10.33 25.54 9.13
N VAL A 372 10.15 24.29 9.60
CA VAL A 372 9.03 23.89 10.44
C VAL A 372 9.05 24.64 11.78
N LEU A 373 10.22 24.74 12.41
CA LEU A 373 10.39 25.33 13.75
C LEU A 373 10.48 26.86 13.76
N LYS A 374 10.45 27.52 12.59
CA LYS A 374 10.51 28.99 12.50
C LYS A 374 9.30 29.68 13.14
N HIS A 375 8.13 29.04 13.08
CA HIS A 375 6.87 29.58 13.62
C HIS A 375 6.12 28.49 14.41
N VAL A 376 6.40 28.42 15.71
CA VAL A 376 5.82 27.43 16.63
C VAL A 376 5.28 28.13 17.88
N LYS A 377 4.18 27.62 18.44
CA LYS A 377 3.48 28.20 19.60
C LYS A 377 4.37 28.49 20.80
N ASP A 378 5.16 27.52 21.20
CA ASP A 378 6.01 27.61 22.38
C ASP A 378 7.16 26.60 22.30
N LEU A 379 8.07 26.70 23.27
CA LEU A 379 9.25 25.86 23.36
C LEU A 379 8.88 24.39 23.60
N GLU A 380 7.79 24.12 24.30
CA GLU A 380 7.29 22.77 24.57
C GLU A 380 6.87 22.07 23.28
N THR A 381 6.10 22.77 22.44
CA THR A 381 5.67 22.30 21.11
C THR A 381 6.87 22.04 20.20
N ALA A 382 7.88 22.92 20.21
CA ALA A 382 9.11 22.74 19.44
C ALA A 382 9.91 21.51 19.91
N ARG A 383 10.05 21.31 21.22
CA ARG A 383 10.70 20.11 21.79
C ARG A 383 9.93 18.84 21.45
N ARG A 384 8.60 18.89 21.49
CA ARG A 384 7.76 17.74 21.15
C ARG A 384 7.93 17.34 19.69
N PHE A 385 7.96 18.31 18.76
CA PHE A 385 8.26 18.04 17.35
C PHE A 385 9.60 17.31 17.17
N LEU A 386 10.68 17.85 17.76
CA LEU A 386 12.01 17.23 17.67
C LEU A 386 12.03 15.83 18.30
N SER A 387 11.38 15.65 19.45
CA SER A 387 11.27 14.32 20.08
C SER A 387 10.49 13.34 19.21
N THR A 388 9.46 13.77 18.47
CA THR A 388 8.74 12.93 17.53
C THR A 388 9.66 12.44 16.41
N VAL A 389 10.43 13.35 15.81
CA VAL A 389 11.43 13.01 14.77
C VAL A 389 12.44 11.98 15.27
N GLU A 390 13.01 12.18 16.46
CA GLU A 390 14.01 11.27 17.01
C GLU A 390 13.43 9.90 17.37
N ARG A 391 12.22 9.83 17.94
CA ARG A 391 11.52 8.54 18.19
C ARG A 391 11.23 7.79 16.88
N PHE A 392 10.89 8.51 15.81
CA PHE A 392 10.65 7.90 14.51
C PHE A 392 11.93 7.28 13.95
N LYS A 393 13.04 8.03 13.96
CA LYS A 393 14.37 7.52 13.55
C LYS A 393 14.79 6.31 14.37
N GLU A 394 14.60 6.37 15.68
CA GLU A 394 14.90 5.26 16.58
C GLU A 394 14.10 4.00 16.20
N ARG A 395 12.77 4.14 16.01
CA ARG A 395 11.90 3.02 15.61
C ARG A 395 12.36 2.39 14.30
N VAL A 396 12.64 3.21 13.28
CA VAL A 396 13.10 2.74 11.97
C VAL A 396 14.48 2.05 12.07
N SER A 397 15.35 2.50 12.97
CA SER A 397 16.67 1.92 13.18
C SER A 397 16.64 0.48 13.73
N TRP A 398 15.63 0.12 14.52
CA TRP A 398 15.44 -1.26 15.03
C TRP A 398 15.27 -2.27 13.90
N HIS A 399 14.81 -1.79 12.75
CA HIS A 399 14.58 -2.56 11.55
C HIS A 399 15.75 -2.51 10.56
N GLY A 400 16.82 -1.80 10.90
CA GLY A 400 17.99 -1.65 10.05
C GLY A 400 17.80 -0.68 8.90
N HIS A 401 16.95 0.30 9.07
CA HIS A 401 16.74 1.38 8.10
C HIS A 401 17.09 2.73 8.72
N THR A 402 17.27 3.73 7.88
CA THR A 402 17.34 5.14 8.28
C THR A 402 16.20 5.88 7.60
N ALA A 403 15.54 6.80 8.32
CA ALA A 403 14.44 7.57 7.73
C ALA A 403 14.94 8.52 6.62
N GLU A 404 16.23 8.84 6.65
CA GLU A 404 16.96 9.63 5.65
C GLU A 404 17.15 8.90 4.30
N ASP A 405 16.88 7.59 4.21
CA ASP A 405 16.97 6.82 2.95
C ASP A 405 15.84 7.16 1.95
N ASN A 406 14.82 7.90 2.39
CA ASN A 406 13.80 8.55 1.54
C ASN A 406 14.46 9.75 0.80
N PRO A 407 14.39 9.94 -0.54
CA PRO A 407 13.32 9.62 -1.49
C PRO A 407 13.41 8.26 -2.22
N SER A 408 12.25 7.72 -2.63
CA SER A 408 12.14 6.47 -3.40
C SER A 408 12.74 6.57 -4.83
N GLY A 409 12.95 5.43 -5.50
CA GLY A 409 13.42 5.39 -6.89
C GLY A 409 12.55 6.20 -7.87
N GLY A 410 11.23 6.11 -7.74
CA GLY A 410 10.27 6.90 -8.54
C GLY A 410 10.38 8.41 -8.31
N ASN A 411 10.68 8.84 -7.08
CA ASN A 411 10.93 10.25 -6.76
C ASN A 411 12.27 10.73 -7.34
N ASN A 412 13.34 9.92 -7.22
CA ASN A 412 14.65 10.21 -7.80
C ASN A 412 14.54 10.45 -9.32
N TYR A 413 13.81 9.57 -10.02
CA TYR A 413 13.55 9.74 -11.46
C TYR A 413 12.85 11.06 -11.82
N ARG A 414 12.13 11.69 -10.89
CA ARG A 414 11.37 12.94 -11.11
C ARG A 414 12.06 14.16 -10.53
N GLY A 415 13.36 14.06 -10.28
CA GLY A 415 14.17 15.16 -9.81
C GLY A 415 14.00 15.48 -8.32
N LEU A 416 13.67 14.52 -7.46
CA LEU A 416 13.87 14.65 -6.01
C LEU A 416 15.14 13.91 -5.61
N TYR A 417 16.23 14.65 -5.40
CA TYR A 417 17.59 14.08 -5.37
C TYR A 417 17.96 13.43 -4.04
N ASN A 418 17.46 14.00 -2.94
CA ASN A 418 17.77 13.60 -1.59
C ASN A 418 16.68 14.08 -0.63
N ILE A 419 16.78 13.61 0.62
CA ILE A 419 15.84 13.89 1.69
C ILE A 419 15.65 15.39 1.90
N SER A 420 16.72 16.19 1.89
CA SER A 420 16.63 17.63 2.14
C SER A 420 15.67 18.34 1.17
N ILE A 421 15.79 18.08 -0.14
CA ILE A 421 14.87 18.68 -1.13
C ILE A 421 13.45 18.20 -0.90
N LYS A 422 13.27 16.89 -0.69
CA LYS A 422 11.94 16.30 -0.49
C LYS A 422 11.27 16.91 0.73
N SER A 423 11.99 16.97 1.85
CA SER A 423 11.44 17.42 3.12
C SER A 423 11.12 18.90 3.14
N ILE A 424 11.98 19.74 2.56
CA ILE A 424 11.65 21.16 2.40
C ILE A 424 10.39 21.32 1.56
N GLY A 425 10.29 20.56 0.45
CA GLY A 425 9.10 20.54 -0.38
C GLY A 425 7.84 20.12 0.38
N ALA A 426 7.92 19.07 1.19
CA ALA A 426 6.80 18.59 2.02
C ALA A 426 6.41 19.63 3.10
N ALA A 427 7.39 20.27 3.73
CA ALA A 427 7.18 21.31 4.74
C ALA A 427 6.45 22.54 4.19
N MET A 428 6.52 22.81 2.87
CA MET A 428 5.77 23.89 2.20
C MET A 428 4.25 23.69 2.24
N LYS A 429 3.73 22.55 2.75
CA LYS A 429 2.31 22.39 3.08
C LYS A 429 1.88 23.22 4.31
N LYS A 430 2.85 23.73 5.09
CA LYS A 430 2.61 24.72 6.15
C LYS A 430 2.92 26.12 5.61
N HIS A 431 1.93 27.01 5.62
CA HIS A 431 2.16 28.40 5.22
C HIS A 431 3.23 29.07 6.12
N PRO A 432 4.13 29.92 5.59
CA PRO A 432 5.17 30.57 6.39
C PRO A 432 4.62 31.33 7.60
N ASP A 433 3.51 32.07 7.42
CA ASP A 433 2.88 32.86 8.48
C ASP A 433 2.03 32.04 9.47
N VAL A 434 1.71 30.79 9.15
CA VAL A 434 0.91 29.93 10.02
C VAL A 434 1.82 29.24 11.03
N ARG A 435 1.42 29.34 12.29
CA ARG A 435 2.14 28.77 13.43
C ARG A 435 1.66 27.35 13.71
N ILE A 436 2.58 26.45 14.06
CA ILE A 436 2.23 25.13 14.63
C ILE A 436 1.77 25.32 16.08
N ASP A 437 0.53 24.94 16.35
CA ASP A 437 -0.09 25.04 17.68
C ASP A 437 0.03 23.74 18.48
N HIS A 438 0.05 22.60 17.78
CA HIS A 438 -0.02 21.28 18.39
C HIS A 438 0.88 20.29 17.68
N VAL A 439 1.57 19.46 18.47
CA VAL A 439 2.20 18.22 18.00
C VAL A 439 1.47 17.07 18.68
N THR A 440 1.01 16.07 17.95
CA THR A 440 0.15 14.99 18.44
C THR A 440 0.65 13.61 18.06
N GLU A 441 0.29 12.60 18.84
CA GLU A 441 0.52 11.20 18.45
C GLU A 441 -0.40 10.79 17.30
N TYR A 442 -0.06 9.71 16.59
CA TYR A 442 -0.91 9.12 15.56
C TYR A 442 -2.34 8.87 16.08
N ALA A 443 -3.35 9.25 15.28
CA ALA A 443 -4.78 9.13 15.57
C ALA A 443 -5.30 9.87 16.83
N GLN A 444 -4.48 10.75 17.45
CA GLN A 444 -4.91 11.54 18.59
C GLN A 444 -5.93 12.61 18.15
N ARG A 445 -7.09 12.65 18.83
CA ARG A 445 -8.19 13.56 18.50
C ARG A 445 -7.75 15.03 18.47
N MET A 446 -8.14 15.74 17.41
CA MET A 446 -7.95 17.18 17.26
C MET A 446 -9.18 17.94 17.80
N ALA A 447 -8.99 18.57 18.96
CA ALA A 447 -10.06 19.26 19.69
C ALA A 447 -9.99 20.80 19.57
N GLU A 448 -8.79 21.37 19.57
CA GLU A 448 -8.59 22.82 19.56
C GLU A 448 -8.36 23.33 18.12
N PRO A 449 -8.77 24.56 17.79
CA PRO A 449 -8.44 25.18 16.51
C PRO A 449 -6.94 25.37 16.28
N GLY A 450 -6.53 25.44 15.01
CA GLY A 450 -5.16 25.80 14.65
C GLY A 450 -4.46 24.78 13.76
N PHE A 451 -3.12 24.85 13.73
CA PHE A 451 -2.31 23.98 12.89
C PHE A 451 -1.65 22.86 13.71
N TYR A 452 -1.88 21.63 13.29
CA TYR A 452 -1.39 20.41 13.92
C TYR A 452 -0.25 19.79 13.11
N PHE A 453 0.71 19.21 13.83
CA PHE A 453 1.60 18.20 13.29
C PHE A 453 1.34 16.85 13.99
N MET A 454 1.06 15.79 13.23
CA MET A 454 0.79 14.45 13.74
C MET A 454 1.93 13.48 13.41
N ASP A 455 2.39 12.71 14.40
CA ASP A 455 3.32 11.60 14.18
C ASP A 455 2.66 10.52 13.28
N SER A 456 3.31 10.19 12.17
CA SER A 456 2.87 9.19 11.19
C SER A 456 4.02 8.82 10.25
N PRO A 457 3.95 7.67 9.55
CA PRO A 457 4.81 7.41 8.40
C PRO A 457 4.36 8.27 7.21
N GLY A 458 5.21 8.41 6.21
CA GLY A 458 4.95 9.01 4.90
C GLY A 458 4.19 8.11 3.94
N ASN A 459 3.99 6.82 4.30
CA ASN A 459 3.01 5.96 3.62
C ASN A 459 1.62 6.63 3.66
N ASP A 460 1.07 6.89 2.48
CA ASP A 460 -0.04 7.82 2.31
C ASP A 460 -1.34 7.34 2.96
N LEU A 461 -1.70 6.08 2.76
CA LEU A 461 -2.91 5.50 3.33
C LEU A 461 -2.80 5.30 4.83
N GLU A 462 -1.63 4.92 5.33
CA GLU A 462 -1.37 4.80 6.76
C GLU A 462 -1.42 6.17 7.46
N SER A 463 -0.84 7.22 6.87
CA SER A 463 -0.93 8.58 7.39
C SER A 463 -2.38 9.10 7.42
N VAL A 464 -3.10 8.96 6.30
CA VAL A 464 -4.49 9.41 6.16
C VAL A 464 -5.41 8.73 7.15
N ALA A 465 -5.24 7.42 7.40
CA ALA A 465 -6.00 6.72 8.44
C ALA A 465 -5.85 7.39 9.81
N GLY A 466 -4.63 7.78 10.18
CA GLY A 466 -4.38 8.54 11.40
C GLY A 466 -5.11 9.88 11.40
N GLN A 467 -5.04 10.65 10.30
CA GLN A 467 -5.68 11.97 10.20
C GLN A 467 -7.21 11.87 10.30
N VAL A 468 -7.81 10.87 9.64
CA VAL A 468 -9.25 10.59 9.68
C VAL A 468 -9.67 10.20 11.09
N ALA A 469 -8.92 9.31 11.76
CA ALA A 469 -9.19 8.92 13.14
C ALA A 469 -9.02 10.08 14.14
N SER A 470 -8.10 11.01 13.86
CA SER A 470 -7.95 12.26 14.62
C SER A 470 -9.14 13.22 14.43
N GLY A 471 -10.04 12.94 13.49
CA GLY A 471 -11.28 13.67 13.27
C GLY A 471 -11.32 14.51 11.99
N ALA A 472 -10.37 14.33 11.06
CA ALA A 472 -10.44 15.02 9.77
C ALA A 472 -11.74 14.66 9.03
N ASN A 473 -12.47 15.68 8.59
CA ASN A 473 -13.71 15.54 7.82
C ASN A 473 -13.51 15.87 6.33
N MET A 474 -12.28 16.15 5.92
CA MET A 474 -11.85 16.28 4.53
C MET A 474 -10.33 16.09 4.43
N ILE A 475 -9.85 15.63 3.28
CA ILE A 475 -8.43 15.41 3.01
C ILE A 475 -7.99 16.25 1.82
N PHE A 476 -6.85 16.91 1.93
CA PHE A 476 -6.11 17.52 0.82
C PHE A 476 -4.93 16.64 0.47
N PHE A 477 -4.95 16.11 -0.74
CA PHE A 477 -3.97 15.13 -1.19
C PHE A 477 -3.17 15.70 -2.36
N THR A 478 -1.88 15.98 -2.16
CA THR A 478 -1.00 16.47 -3.23
C THR A 478 -0.27 15.35 -3.93
N THR A 479 -0.15 15.44 -5.26
CA THR A 479 0.50 14.41 -6.05
C THR A 479 1.09 14.94 -7.34
N GLY A 480 2.35 14.60 -7.62
CA GLY A 480 3.00 14.91 -8.90
C GLY A 480 2.73 13.91 -9.99
N ASN A 481 2.39 12.67 -9.64
CA ASN A 481 2.11 11.62 -10.62
C ASN A 481 0.62 11.35 -10.84
N GLY A 482 -0.24 11.94 -10.03
CA GLY A 482 -1.68 11.72 -10.10
C GLY A 482 -2.11 10.49 -9.30
N SER A 483 -1.75 10.45 -8.01
CA SER A 483 -2.26 9.44 -7.09
C SER A 483 -3.77 9.52 -6.96
N ILE A 484 -4.44 8.38 -7.03
CA ILE A 484 -5.91 8.30 -6.93
C ILE A 484 -6.41 8.01 -5.51
N THR A 485 -5.54 8.02 -4.50
CA THR A 485 -5.86 7.69 -3.10
C THR A 485 -7.08 8.45 -2.59
N ASN A 486 -8.08 7.72 -2.04
CA ASN A 486 -9.23 8.27 -1.32
C ASN A 486 -9.54 7.40 -0.08
N PHE A 487 -10.29 7.98 0.85
CA PHE A 487 -10.75 7.30 2.07
C PHE A 487 -12.26 7.00 1.99
N PRO A 488 -12.76 5.84 2.50
CA PRO A 488 -14.13 5.40 2.21
C PRO A 488 -15.26 6.35 2.61
N PHE A 489 -15.09 7.12 3.69
CA PHE A 489 -16.12 8.02 4.22
C PHE A 489 -15.65 9.47 4.43
N VAL A 490 -14.47 9.83 3.93
CA VAL A 490 -13.95 11.20 4.03
C VAL A 490 -13.59 11.72 2.64
N PRO A 491 -14.17 12.85 2.20
CA PRO A 491 -13.92 13.38 0.86
C PRO A 491 -12.46 13.84 0.72
N THR A 492 -11.85 13.48 -0.41
CA THR A 492 -10.46 13.85 -0.73
C THR A 492 -10.44 14.77 -1.95
N ILE A 493 -9.88 15.97 -1.79
CA ILE A 493 -9.56 16.89 -2.89
C ILE A 493 -8.12 16.63 -3.32
N LYS A 494 -7.94 16.24 -4.60
CA LYS A 494 -6.63 15.90 -5.16
C LYS A 494 -6.02 17.05 -5.97
N PHE A 495 -4.76 17.35 -5.68
CA PHE A 495 -4.00 18.46 -6.26
C PHE A 495 -2.86 17.91 -7.12
N VAL A 496 -2.84 18.24 -8.41
CA VAL A 496 -1.78 17.84 -9.33
C VAL A 496 -0.79 18.97 -9.59
N THR A 497 0.50 18.65 -9.55
CA THR A 497 1.59 19.64 -9.54
C THR A 497 1.84 20.34 -10.87
N THR A 498 1.45 19.73 -12.00
CA THR A 498 1.66 20.25 -13.37
C THR A 498 0.39 20.17 -14.22
N THR A 499 0.21 21.13 -15.11
CA THR A 499 -0.99 21.23 -15.96
C THR A 499 -1.10 20.07 -16.94
N SER A 500 0.01 19.65 -17.54
CA SER A 500 0.04 18.51 -18.48
C SER A 500 -0.44 17.22 -17.82
N ARG A 501 -0.05 16.98 -16.56
CA ARG A 501 -0.51 15.82 -15.79
C ARG A 501 -1.98 15.95 -15.40
N TYR A 502 -2.43 17.16 -15.02
CA TYR A 502 -3.84 17.42 -14.74
C TYR A 502 -4.71 17.16 -15.98
N GLU A 503 -4.31 17.61 -17.16
CA GLU A 503 -5.07 17.37 -18.40
C GLU A 503 -5.20 15.87 -18.70
N LEU A 504 -4.11 15.11 -18.57
CA LEU A 504 -4.08 13.65 -18.74
C LEU A 504 -5.00 12.92 -17.76
N LEU A 505 -5.09 13.41 -16.52
CA LEU A 505 -5.80 12.76 -15.41
C LEU A 505 -7.02 13.57 -14.93
N SER A 506 -7.58 14.42 -15.78
CA SER A 506 -8.64 15.38 -15.42
C SER A 506 -9.93 14.72 -14.94
N LYS A 507 -10.12 13.43 -15.27
CA LYS A 507 -11.23 12.59 -14.77
C LYS A 507 -10.99 12.01 -13.38
N ASP A 508 -9.77 12.11 -12.86
CA ASP A 508 -9.35 11.55 -11.57
C ASP A 508 -8.80 12.62 -10.61
N MET A 509 -8.74 13.90 -11.01
CA MET A 509 -8.05 14.98 -10.29
C MET A 509 -8.94 16.22 -10.13
N ASP A 510 -8.92 16.83 -8.94
CA ASP A 510 -9.83 17.93 -8.59
C ASP A 510 -9.25 19.32 -8.90
N VAL A 511 -7.93 19.50 -8.71
CA VAL A 511 -7.26 20.81 -8.77
C VAL A 511 -5.97 20.74 -9.59
N ASN A 512 -5.84 21.67 -10.55
CA ASN A 512 -4.60 21.92 -11.29
C ASN A 512 -3.71 22.94 -10.54
N ALA A 513 -2.76 22.49 -9.72
CA ALA A 513 -1.78 23.39 -9.10
C ALA A 513 -0.72 23.86 -10.11
N GLY A 514 -0.54 23.15 -11.22
CA GLY A 514 0.36 23.52 -12.31
C GLY A 514 0.04 24.86 -12.96
N ALA A 515 -1.20 25.35 -12.83
CA ALA A 515 -1.61 26.69 -13.28
C ALA A 515 -0.72 27.80 -12.68
N TYR A 516 -0.16 27.60 -11.48
CA TYR A 516 0.82 28.51 -10.89
C TYR A 516 2.11 28.56 -11.69
N LEU A 517 2.60 27.41 -12.17
CA LEU A 517 3.80 27.31 -13.01
C LEU A 517 3.58 27.97 -14.38
N ASP A 518 2.32 28.00 -14.84
CA ASP A 518 1.88 28.62 -16.09
C ASP A 518 1.60 30.13 -15.97
N GLY A 519 1.75 30.70 -14.76
CA GLY A 519 1.70 32.15 -14.51
C GLY A 519 0.46 32.65 -13.79
N THR A 520 -0.45 31.77 -13.37
CA THR A 520 -1.59 32.15 -12.51
C THR A 520 -1.07 32.57 -11.14
N PRO A 521 -1.46 33.73 -10.58
CA PRO A 521 -1.04 34.13 -9.24
C PRO A 521 -1.54 33.16 -8.16
N MET A 522 -0.71 32.84 -7.16
CA MET A 522 -1.06 31.93 -6.06
C MET A 522 -2.31 32.40 -5.30
N ASP A 523 -2.47 33.70 -5.07
CA ASP A 523 -3.64 34.25 -4.38
C ASP A 523 -4.95 34.04 -5.16
N GLU A 524 -4.90 34.08 -6.48
CA GLU A 524 -6.07 33.84 -7.32
C GLU A 524 -6.46 32.36 -7.27
N LEU A 525 -5.47 31.48 -7.51
CA LEU A 525 -5.64 30.03 -7.46
C LEU A 525 -6.08 29.54 -6.09
N GLY A 526 -5.52 30.13 -5.02
CA GLY A 526 -5.88 29.87 -3.64
C GLY A 526 -7.33 30.19 -3.33
N ARG A 527 -7.82 31.37 -3.74
CA ARG A 527 -9.24 31.76 -3.53
C ARG A 527 -10.20 30.82 -4.25
N GLU A 528 -9.93 30.49 -5.51
CA GLU A 528 -10.78 29.54 -6.26
C GLU A 528 -10.83 28.18 -5.56
N THR A 529 -9.67 27.70 -5.12
CA THR A 529 -9.53 26.41 -4.45
C THR A 529 -10.23 26.40 -3.08
N PHE A 530 -10.18 27.50 -2.32
CA PHE A 530 -10.90 27.61 -1.06
C PHE A 530 -12.43 27.61 -1.28
N GLU A 531 -12.94 28.26 -2.33
CA GLU A 531 -14.37 28.14 -2.67
C GLU A 531 -14.76 26.71 -3.06
N ARG A 532 -13.91 26.01 -3.82
CA ARG A 532 -14.09 24.58 -4.14
C ARG A 532 -14.10 23.72 -2.87
N THR A 533 -13.24 24.04 -1.92
CA THR A 533 -13.16 23.38 -0.60
C THR A 533 -14.50 23.49 0.14
N LEU A 534 -15.08 24.69 0.22
CA LEU A 534 -16.38 24.90 0.88
C LEU A 534 -17.52 24.18 0.16
N LYS A 535 -17.51 24.13 -1.19
CA LYS A 535 -18.49 23.37 -1.98
C LYS A 535 -18.39 21.86 -1.73
N ALA A 536 -17.18 21.33 -1.72
CA ALA A 536 -16.94 19.91 -1.44
C ALA A 536 -17.41 19.54 -0.02
N ALA A 537 -17.08 20.36 0.97
CA ALA A 537 -17.58 20.22 2.34
C ALA A 537 -19.12 20.29 2.41
N SER A 538 -19.73 21.13 1.57
CA SER A 538 -21.17 21.32 1.45
C SER A 538 -21.91 20.17 0.75
N GLY A 539 -21.21 19.14 0.28
CA GLY A 539 -21.81 17.95 -0.34
C GLY A 539 -21.53 17.78 -1.84
N GLU A 540 -20.80 18.71 -2.47
CA GLU A 540 -20.32 18.46 -3.84
C GLU A 540 -19.32 17.29 -3.82
N ARG A 541 -19.62 16.22 -4.55
CA ARG A 541 -18.72 15.06 -4.61
C ARG A 541 -17.40 15.45 -5.28
N THR A 542 -16.28 15.04 -4.69
CA THR A 542 -14.97 15.12 -5.33
C THR A 542 -14.89 14.11 -6.48
N VAL A 543 -13.88 14.25 -7.32
CA VAL A 543 -13.65 13.33 -8.43
C VAL A 543 -13.39 11.91 -7.92
N GLY A 544 -12.68 11.75 -6.81
CA GLY A 544 -12.43 10.43 -6.21
C GLY A 544 -13.70 9.73 -5.72
N GLU A 545 -14.61 10.48 -5.09
CA GLU A 545 -15.90 9.95 -4.67
C GLU A 545 -16.75 9.48 -5.85
N ARG A 546 -16.73 10.19 -6.97
CA ARG A 546 -17.42 9.77 -8.20
C ARG A 546 -16.81 8.52 -8.83
N ALA A 547 -15.50 8.32 -8.68
CA ALA A 547 -14.81 7.15 -9.22
C ALA A 547 -15.14 5.85 -8.45
N GLY A 548 -15.63 5.96 -7.21
CA GLY A 548 -15.94 4.81 -6.36
C GLY A 548 -14.70 4.03 -5.92
N HIS A 549 -13.54 4.69 -5.85
CA HIS A 549 -12.27 4.12 -5.41
C HIS A 549 -11.90 4.65 -4.03
N SER A 550 -11.63 3.77 -3.07
CA SER A 550 -11.15 4.11 -1.73
C SER A 550 -10.49 2.92 -1.05
N GLN A 551 -9.54 3.19 -0.15
CA GLN A 551 -8.77 2.16 0.55
C GLN A 551 -8.44 2.61 1.97
N VAL A 552 -8.12 1.64 2.83
CA VAL A 552 -7.69 1.89 4.20
C VAL A 552 -6.47 1.04 4.51
N SER A 553 -5.47 1.66 5.13
CA SER A 553 -4.35 0.98 5.79
C SER A 553 -4.11 1.68 7.11
N ILE A 554 -3.96 0.93 8.20
CA ILE A 554 -3.57 1.50 9.50
C ILE A 554 -2.06 1.31 9.63
N TRP A 555 -1.36 2.21 10.34
CA TRP A 555 0.08 2.10 10.53
C TRP A 555 0.48 0.72 11.06
N ARG A 556 1.11 -0.08 10.19
CA ARG A 556 1.24 -1.52 10.45
C ARG A 556 2.16 -1.84 11.63
N ASP A 557 1.78 -2.90 12.33
CA ASP A 557 2.48 -3.43 13.49
C ASP A 557 3.94 -3.79 13.15
N TRP A 558 4.87 -3.05 13.75
CA TRP A 558 6.30 -3.30 13.63
C TRP A 558 6.73 -4.48 14.50
N LYS A 559 7.50 -5.43 13.95
CA LYS A 559 7.88 -6.66 14.65
C LYS A 559 9.05 -6.52 15.61
N GLN A 560 9.91 -5.51 15.42
CA GLN A 560 11.02 -5.23 16.35
C GLN A 560 10.62 -4.12 17.33
N THR A 561 10.97 -4.29 18.61
CA THR A 561 10.84 -3.24 19.64
C THR A 561 12.19 -2.73 20.13
N GLY A 562 13.27 -3.12 19.45
CA GLY A 562 14.65 -2.86 19.79
C GLY A 562 15.59 -3.44 18.73
N SER A 563 16.87 -3.08 18.80
CA SER A 563 17.88 -3.47 17.80
C SER A 563 18.60 -4.78 18.11
N GLU A 564 18.26 -5.47 19.20
CA GLU A 564 19.05 -6.60 19.72
C GLU A 564 19.12 -7.80 18.75
N ASN A 565 18.08 -7.99 17.94
CA ASN A 565 18.00 -9.09 16.98
C ASN A 565 18.44 -8.71 15.56
N LEU A 566 18.77 -7.45 15.30
CA LEU A 566 18.92 -6.92 13.95
C LEU A 566 20.04 -7.64 13.17
N ASP A 567 21.21 -7.82 13.80
CA ASP A 567 22.34 -8.47 13.14
C ASP A 567 22.07 -9.95 12.85
N ARG A 568 21.34 -10.65 13.73
CA ARG A 568 20.93 -12.04 13.48
C ARG A 568 19.98 -12.12 12.30
N LEU A 569 18.92 -11.30 12.30
CA LEU A 569 17.88 -11.31 11.26
C LEU A 569 18.41 -10.89 9.89
N ARG A 570 19.38 -9.96 9.84
CA ARG A 570 20.01 -9.53 8.56
C ARG A 570 20.89 -10.60 7.93
N ASN A 571 21.44 -11.50 8.73
CA ASN A 571 22.40 -12.51 8.29
C ASN A 571 21.80 -13.93 8.29
N GLU A 572 20.48 -14.06 8.45
CA GLU A 572 19.78 -15.33 8.40
C GLU A 572 19.86 -15.91 6.98
N GLN A 573 20.27 -17.17 6.86
CA GLN A 573 20.47 -17.81 5.57
C GLN A 573 19.13 -18.34 5.06
N GLU A 574 18.78 -17.98 3.83
CA GLU A 574 17.59 -18.52 3.18
C GLU A 574 17.80 -19.98 2.78
N PRO A 575 16.78 -20.84 2.90
CA PRO A 575 16.88 -22.24 2.55
C PRO A 575 16.95 -22.47 1.03
N GLU A 576 17.56 -23.59 0.64
CA GLU A 576 17.89 -23.87 -0.78
C GLU A 576 16.74 -24.49 -1.59
N GLY A 577 15.63 -24.88 -0.95
CA GLY A 577 14.50 -25.53 -1.63
C GLY A 577 14.57 -27.05 -1.71
N GLU A 578 15.42 -27.70 -0.90
CA GLU A 578 15.50 -29.17 -0.83
C GLU A 578 14.34 -29.75 0.00
N PRO A 579 13.59 -30.76 -0.50
CA PRO A 579 12.47 -31.32 0.24
C PRO A 579 12.93 -32.14 1.45
N LEU A 580 12.12 -32.16 2.51
CA LEU A 580 12.33 -33.01 3.67
C LEU A 580 12.16 -34.49 3.31
N PRO A 581 12.98 -35.38 3.88
CA PRO A 581 12.76 -36.81 3.77
C PRO A 581 11.49 -37.22 4.53
N VAL A 582 10.63 -37.99 3.86
CA VAL A 582 9.42 -38.57 4.46
C VAL A 582 9.63 -40.03 4.84
N LYS A 583 8.82 -40.51 5.79
CA LYS A 583 8.80 -41.92 6.21
C LYS A 583 8.42 -42.81 5.02
N GLY A 584 9.21 -43.86 4.78
CA GLY A 584 8.95 -44.80 3.69
C GLY A 584 7.68 -45.64 3.91
N GLY A 585 6.99 -45.99 2.83
CA GLY A 585 5.76 -46.80 2.85
C GLY A 585 4.50 -45.97 2.66
N ALA A 586 4.35 -45.34 1.48
CA ALA A 586 3.19 -44.52 1.17
C ALA A 586 1.91 -45.36 1.14
N PRO A 587 0.84 -44.95 1.85
CA PRO A 587 -0.47 -45.56 1.70
C PRO A 587 -0.95 -45.37 0.26
N HIS A 588 -1.49 -46.44 -0.34
CA HIS A 588 -2.01 -46.39 -1.70
C HIS A 588 -3.50 -46.07 -1.69
N PHE A 589 -3.85 -44.87 -2.17
CA PHE A 589 -5.23 -44.46 -2.39
C PHE A 589 -5.50 -44.38 -3.89
N GLU A 590 -6.63 -44.93 -4.35
CA GLU A 590 -7.07 -44.82 -5.75
C GLU A 590 -7.73 -43.46 -5.98
N ILE A 591 -6.91 -42.43 -6.21
CA ILE A 591 -7.40 -41.06 -6.39
C ILE A 591 -6.91 -40.54 -7.74
N SER A 592 -7.84 -39.96 -8.49
CA SER A 592 -7.56 -39.26 -9.74
C SER A 592 -8.45 -38.03 -9.82
N PHE A 593 -7.98 -37.01 -10.53
CA PHE A 593 -8.74 -35.79 -10.76
C PHE A 593 -8.61 -35.37 -12.22
N GLU A 594 -9.59 -34.61 -12.70
CA GLU A 594 -9.51 -34.01 -14.03
C GLU A 594 -8.62 -32.76 -13.96
N ALA A 595 -7.40 -32.86 -14.48
CA ALA A 595 -6.46 -31.73 -14.56
C ALA A 595 -6.64 -30.96 -15.88
N ILE A 596 -6.14 -29.73 -15.92
CA ILE A 596 -5.93 -28.98 -17.16
C ILE A 596 -4.51 -29.25 -17.66
N LYS A 597 -4.39 -29.59 -18.95
CA LYS A 597 -3.11 -29.72 -19.62
C LYS A 597 -2.41 -28.37 -19.70
N SER A 598 -1.14 -28.32 -19.30
CA SER A 598 -0.30 -27.13 -19.47
C SER A 598 1.10 -27.51 -19.92
N GLY A 599 1.83 -26.53 -20.48
CA GLY A 599 3.25 -26.69 -20.81
C GLY A 599 4.16 -26.94 -19.59
N ARG A 600 3.62 -26.86 -18.37
CA ARG A 600 4.31 -27.13 -17.09
C ARG A 600 3.80 -28.40 -16.40
N GLY A 601 3.07 -29.25 -17.13
CA GLY A 601 2.42 -30.45 -16.61
C GLY A 601 0.94 -30.22 -16.27
N PRO A 602 0.23 -31.25 -15.78
CA PRO A 602 -1.15 -31.12 -15.34
C PRO A 602 -1.27 -30.15 -14.15
N VAL A 603 -2.33 -29.35 -14.14
CA VAL A 603 -2.65 -28.37 -13.08
C VAL A 603 -4.14 -28.38 -12.73
N SER A 604 -4.51 -27.90 -11.55
CA SER A 604 -5.93 -27.82 -11.16
C SER A 604 -6.67 -26.61 -11.76
N ASP A 605 -5.98 -25.50 -12.02
CA ASP A 605 -6.59 -24.25 -12.47
C ASP A 605 -5.74 -23.55 -13.56
N GLN A 606 -6.33 -22.67 -14.38
CA GLN A 606 -5.63 -21.86 -15.39
C GLN A 606 -6.32 -20.48 -15.48
N VAL A 607 -5.88 -19.54 -14.64
CA VAL A 607 -6.51 -18.23 -14.45
C VAL A 607 -5.86 -17.12 -15.30
N GLY A 608 -6.66 -16.10 -15.61
CA GLY A 608 -6.16 -14.78 -16.02
C GLY A 608 -5.93 -13.90 -14.78
N LEU A 609 -4.69 -13.56 -14.48
CA LEU A 609 -4.31 -12.83 -13.28
C LEU A 609 -4.07 -11.34 -13.57
N VAL A 610 -4.78 -10.46 -12.85
CA VAL A 610 -4.48 -9.02 -12.77
C VAL A 610 -3.74 -8.76 -11.46
N MET A 611 -2.42 -8.67 -11.52
CA MET A 611 -1.56 -8.45 -10.36
C MET A 611 -1.29 -6.94 -10.19
N PRO A 612 -1.85 -6.27 -9.17
CA PRO A 612 -1.43 -4.92 -8.84
C PRO A 612 0.03 -4.93 -8.33
N THR A 613 0.77 -3.84 -8.55
CA THR A 613 2.13 -3.67 -7.99
C THR A 613 2.18 -2.71 -6.80
N SER A 614 1.02 -2.18 -6.41
CA SER A 614 0.86 -1.31 -5.26
C SER A 614 -0.56 -1.35 -4.71
N LEU A 615 -0.71 -0.88 -3.47
CA LEU A 615 -2.02 -0.73 -2.82
C LEU A 615 -2.99 0.08 -3.68
N CYS A 616 -2.57 1.24 -4.19
CA CYS A 616 -3.42 2.15 -4.96
C CYS A 616 -4.08 1.49 -6.20
N SER A 617 -3.41 0.55 -6.87
CA SER A 617 -3.98 -0.17 -8.03
C SER A 617 -4.82 -1.40 -7.65
N GLY A 618 -4.84 -1.82 -6.38
CA GLY A 618 -5.52 -3.03 -5.91
C GLY A 618 -7.04 -3.04 -6.10
N GLN A 619 -7.73 -1.93 -5.84
CA GLN A 619 -9.18 -1.90 -6.08
C GLN A 619 -9.51 -1.89 -7.59
N ILE A 620 -8.67 -1.26 -8.40
CA ILE A 620 -8.83 -1.23 -9.86
C ILE A 620 -8.62 -2.63 -10.45
N SER A 621 -7.57 -3.34 -10.04
CA SER A 621 -7.33 -4.72 -10.49
C SER A 621 -8.51 -5.63 -10.15
N ARG A 622 -9.05 -5.52 -8.93
CA ARG A 622 -10.28 -6.23 -8.52
C ARG A 622 -11.47 -5.88 -9.41
N ARG A 623 -11.69 -4.60 -9.69
CA ARG A 623 -12.79 -4.13 -10.56
C ARG A 623 -12.66 -4.69 -11.98
N ILE A 624 -11.44 -4.74 -12.53
CA ILE A 624 -11.16 -5.31 -13.84
C ILE A 624 -11.48 -6.81 -13.85
N ALA A 625 -10.94 -7.58 -12.91
CA ALA A 625 -11.16 -9.03 -12.84
C ALA A 625 -12.66 -9.37 -12.71
N ASN A 626 -13.39 -8.65 -11.85
CA ASN A 626 -14.83 -8.84 -11.68
C ASN A 626 -15.60 -8.58 -12.99
N ARG A 627 -15.30 -7.48 -13.68
CA ARG A 627 -15.96 -7.14 -14.96
C ARG A 627 -15.69 -8.16 -16.05
N LEU A 628 -14.47 -8.68 -16.14
CA LEU A 628 -14.11 -9.73 -17.10
C LEU A 628 -14.89 -11.03 -16.82
N ASN A 629 -15.04 -11.40 -15.54
CA ASN A 629 -15.85 -12.55 -15.13
C ASN A 629 -17.34 -12.34 -15.42
N GLU A 630 -17.92 -11.21 -15.02
CA GLU A 630 -19.35 -10.87 -15.21
C GLU A 630 -19.75 -10.88 -16.69
N ARG A 631 -18.83 -10.53 -17.59
CA ARG A 631 -19.05 -10.55 -19.05
C ARG A 631 -18.82 -11.91 -19.69
N GLY A 632 -18.40 -12.92 -18.93
CA GLY A 632 -18.05 -14.24 -19.47
C GLY A 632 -16.86 -14.20 -20.44
N ALA A 633 -15.88 -13.32 -20.20
CA ALA A 633 -14.77 -13.06 -21.13
C ALA A 633 -13.75 -14.21 -21.23
N THR A 634 -13.96 -15.34 -20.55
CA THR A 634 -12.99 -16.43 -20.45
C THR A 634 -12.75 -17.16 -21.77
N GLN A 635 -13.74 -17.15 -22.67
CA GLN A 635 -13.74 -17.84 -23.97
C GLN A 635 -13.38 -19.35 -23.91
N GLY A 636 -13.47 -20.01 -22.75
CA GLY A 636 -12.98 -21.38 -22.55
C GLY A 636 -11.45 -21.53 -22.62
N LYS A 637 -10.71 -20.42 -22.50
CA LYS A 637 -9.25 -20.34 -22.61
C LYS A 637 -8.57 -20.04 -21.27
N VAL A 638 -9.32 -19.52 -20.31
CA VAL A 638 -9.01 -19.49 -18.89
C VAL A 638 -10.23 -19.98 -18.12
N THR A 639 -10.06 -20.41 -16.89
CA THR A 639 -11.18 -20.83 -16.02
C THR A 639 -11.93 -19.62 -15.46
N ARG A 640 -11.19 -18.58 -15.06
CA ARG A 640 -11.68 -17.32 -14.50
C ARG A 640 -10.59 -16.24 -14.51
N PHE A 641 -10.99 -15.01 -14.21
CA PHE A 641 -10.09 -13.91 -13.92
C PHE A 641 -9.99 -13.68 -12.40
N VAL A 642 -8.80 -13.34 -11.92
CA VAL A 642 -8.56 -13.07 -10.50
C VAL A 642 -7.65 -11.86 -10.36
N ALA A 643 -7.82 -11.12 -9.26
CA ALA A 643 -6.90 -10.08 -8.85
C ALA A 643 -6.43 -10.34 -7.41
N LEU A 644 -5.18 -9.97 -7.13
CA LEU A 644 -4.56 -10.14 -5.82
C LEU A 644 -4.23 -8.77 -5.19
N PRO A 645 -5.24 -8.00 -4.73
CA PRO A 645 -5.02 -6.71 -4.09
C PRO A 645 -4.29 -6.88 -2.76
N HIS A 646 -3.29 -6.04 -2.52
CA HIS A 646 -2.44 -6.06 -1.33
C HIS A 646 -2.08 -4.64 -0.89
N THR A 647 -1.44 -4.48 0.28
CA THR A 647 -1.05 -3.18 0.84
C THR A 647 0.40 -2.74 0.60
N GLU A 648 1.22 -3.62 0.02
CA GLU A 648 2.64 -3.34 -0.20
C GLU A 648 2.91 -2.59 -1.52
N GLY A 649 4.17 -2.23 -1.78
CA GLY A 649 4.63 -1.52 -2.98
C GLY A 649 4.90 -0.02 -2.77
N CYS A 650 4.25 0.62 -1.78
CA CYS A 650 4.43 2.03 -1.42
C CYS A 650 4.85 2.18 0.05
N GLY A 651 5.73 3.13 0.37
CA GLY A 651 5.98 3.58 1.76
C GLY A 651 6.39 2.48 2.76
N VAL A 652 7.09 1.44 2.28
CA VAL A 652 7.60 0.32 3.09
C VAL A 652 9.10 0.27 2.97
N SER A 653 9.75 -0.11 4.08
CA SER A 653 11.19 -0.18 4.16
C SER A 653 11.82 -1.12 3.13
N ALA A 654 13.07 -0.83 2.75
CA ALA A 654 13.83 -1.58 1.75
C ALA A 654 14.33 -2.94 2.31
N GLY A 655 15.26 -3.59 1.61
CA GLY A 655 15.94 -4.78 2.14
C GLY A 655 15.02 -6.00 2.14
N SER A 656 15.03 -6.77 3.25
CA SER A 656 14.35 -8.07 3.31
C SER A 656 12.84 -7.99 3.09
N ALA A 657 12.17 -6.92 3.53
CA ALA A 657 10.74 -6.71 3.26
C ALA A 657 10.45 -6.57 1.75
N GLU A 658 11.29 -5.84 1.02
CA GLU A 658 11.17 -5.72 -0.44
C GLU A 658 11.50 -7.05 -1.16
N THR A 659 12.51 -7.79 -0.68
CA THR A 659 12.85 -9.12 -1.20
C THR A 659 11.69 -10.09 -1.02
N ILE A 660 11.11 -10.16 0.19
CA ILE A 660 9.93 -10.99 0.50
C ILE A 660 8.76 -10.62 -0.42
N TYR A 661 8.45 -9.33 -0.53
CA TYR A 661 7.38 -8.84 -1.38
C TYR A 661 7.57 -9.21 -2.85
N SER A 662 8.74 -8.90 -3.42
CA SER A 662 9.03 -9.16 -4.84
C SER A 662 9.05 -10.65 -5.16
N ARG A 663 9.68 -11.48 -4.31
CA ARG A 663 9.67 -12.94 -4.42
C ARG A 663 8.25 -13.49 -4.40
N THR A 664 7.45 -13.07 -3.43
CA THR A 664 6.08 -13.59 -3.26
C THR A 664 5.19 -13.19 -4.44
N LEU A 665 5.31 -11.96 -4.95
CA LEU A 665 4.56 -11.52 -6.13
C LEU A 665 4.96 -12.30 -7.39
N ILE A 666 6.27 -12.50 -7.60
CA ILE A 666 6.79 -13.31 -8.72
C ILE A 666 6.35 -14.76 -8.60
N GLY A 667 6.34 -15.34 -7.40
CA GLY A 667 5.84 -16.70 -7.16
C GLY A 667 4.40 -16.88 -7.65
N HIS A 668 3.52 -15.91 -7.39
CA HIS A 668 2.15 -15.94 -7.93
C HIS A 668 2.12 -15.80 -9.46
N LEU A 669 2.87 -14.86 -10.03
CA LEU A 669 2.95 -14.70 -11.49
C LEU A 669 3.53 -15.93 -12.19
N ALA A 670 4.45 -16.62 -11.52
CA ALA A 670 5.13 -17.80 -12.02
C ALA A 670 4.35 -19.09 -11.75
N SER A 671 3.27 -19.04 -10.96
CA SER A 671 2.46 -20.21 -10.60
C SER A 671 2.00 -20.98 -11.86
N PRO A 672 2.05 -22.31 -11.86
CA PRO A 672 1.51 -23.13 -12.95
C PRO A 672 0.02 -22.85 -13.23
N SER A 673 -0.73 -22.43 -12.20
CA SER A 673 -2.14 -22.08 -12.31
C SER A 673 -2.40 -20.75 -13.00
N VAL A 674 -1.39 -19.91 -13.25
CA VAL A 674 -1.53 -18.64 -13.98
C VAL A 674 -1.20 -18.85 -15.45
N ARG A 675 -2.21 -18.72 -16.32
CA ARG A 675 -2.02 -18.82 -17.77
C ARG A 675 -1.48 -17.53 -18.37
N PHE A 676 -2.13 -16.42 -17.99
CA PHE A 676 -1.83 -15.07 -18.47
C PHE A 676 -1.81 -14.13 -17.28
N GLY A 677 -0.68 -13.46 -17.07
CA GLY A 677 -0.53 -12.45 -16.02
C GLY A 677 -0.38 -11.06 -16.61
N LEU A 678 -1.07 -10.08 -16.02
CA LEU A 678 -0.88 -8.66 -16.29
C LEU A 678 -0.50 -7.95 -15.00
N LEU A 679 0.54 -7.13 -15.05
CA LEU A 679 0.91 -6.25 -13.96
C LEU A 679 0.27 -4.87 -14.16
N LEU A 680 -0.43 -4.42 -13.13
CA LEU A 680 -1.08 -3.12 -13.07
C LEU A 680 -0.38 -2.24 -12.05
N GLU A 681 0.48 -1.35 -12.55
CA GLU A 681 1.07 -0.30 -11.72
C GLU A 681 0.12 0.86 -11.54
N HIS A 682 0.32 1.59 -10.45
CA HIS A 682 -0.26 2.90 -10.28
C HIS A 682 0.64 3.95 -10.94
N GLY A 683 1.94 3.91 -10.64
CA GLY A 683 3.03 4.66 -11.27
C GLY A 683 3.94 5.43 -10.27
N CYS A 684 3.55 5.59 -9.00
CA CYS A 684 4.29 6.33 -7.98
C CYS A 684 4.94 5.47 -6.89
N GLU A 685 4.68 4.17 -6.91
CA GLU A 685 5.28 3.16 -6.06
C GLU A 685 6.80 3.02 -6.28
N LYS A 686 7.45 2.38 -5.31
CA LYS A 686 8.86 2.03 -5.40
C LYS A 686 9.10 0.91 -6.44
N THR A 687 8.17 -0.04 -6.51
CA THR A 687 8.24 -1.24 -7.34
C THR A 687 7.36 -1.13 -8.59
N HIS A 688 7.70 -0.21 -9.49
CA HIS A 688 6.98 0.01 -10.76
C HIS A 688 7.16 -1.15 -11.75
N ASN A 689 6.47 -1.13 -12.88
CA ASN A 689 6.52 -2.17 -13.91
C ASN A 689 7.95 -2.50 -14.36
N ASP A 690 8.81 -1.49 -14.59
CA ASP A 690 10.19 -1.76 -15.01
C ASP A 690 11.03 -2.47 -13.93
N TYR A 691 10.73 -2.26 -12.64
CA TYR A 691 11.35 -3.04 -11.55
C TYR A 691 10.98 -4.52 -11.69
N PHE A 692 9.69 -4.82 -11.88
CA PHE A 692 9.24 -6.19 -12.06
C PHE A 692 9.70 -6.83 -13.37
N ARG A 693 9.86 -6.08 -14.46
CA ARG A 693 10.52 -6.61 -15.67
C ARG A 693 11.91 -7.15 -15.35
N ASN A 694 12.73 -6.35 -14.67
CA ASN A 694 14.09 -6.76 -14.31
C ASN A 694 14.08 -7.95 -13.34
N ARG A 695 13.22 -7.93 -12.31
CA ARG A 695 13.10 -9.04 -11.36
C ARG A 695 12.62 -10.34 -12.02
N LEU A 696 11.72 -10.26 -13.00
CA LEU A 696 11.30 -11.43 -13.79
C LEU A 696 12.47 -11.98 -14.61
N GLU A 697 13.25 -11.12 -15.28
CA GLU A 697 14.46 -11.54 -16.02
C GLU A 697 15.49 -12.22 -15.08
N GLU A 698 15.75 -11.62 -13.91
CA GLU A 698 16.63 -12.19 -12.87
C GLU A 698 16.13 -13.56 -12.39
N ALA A 699 14.81 -13.76 -12.31
CA ALA A 699 14.18 -15.03 -11.98
C ALA A 699 14.09 -16.02 -13.17
N GLY A 700 14.66 -15.68 -14.33
CA GLY A 700 14.64 -16.52 -15.53
C GLY A 700 13.28 -16.57 -16.24
N LEU A 701 12.39 -15.61 -15.99
CA LEU A 701 11.07 -15.50 -16.61
C LEU A 701 11.09 -14.42 -17.69
N ASP A 702 10.55 -14.74 -18.87
CA ASP A 702 10.45 -13.81 -19.99
C ASP A 702 9.37 -12.74 -19.75
N PRO A 703 9.72 -11.44 -19.60
CA PRO A 703 8.77 -10.37 -19.35
C PRO A 703 7.77 -10.13 -20.49
N SER A 704 8.09 -10.58 -21.71
CA SER A 704 7.19 -10.42 -22.88
C SER A 704 5.93 -11.27 -22.78
N ARG A 705 5.91 -12.25 -21.87
CA ARG A 705 4.75 -13.10 -21.59
C ARG A 705 3.69 -12.42 -20.73
N PHE A 706 3.97 -11.24 -20.19
CA PHE A 706 3.09 -10.52 -19.28
C PHE A 706 2.52 -9.26 -19.93
N GLY A 707 1.31 -8.90 -19.53
CA GLY A 707 0.70 -7.61 -19.82
C GLY A 707 1.21 -6.53 -18.88
N TRP A 708 1.21 -5.27 -19.36
CA TRP A 708 1.74 -4.13 -18.60
C TRP A 708 0.84 -2.92 -18.75
N ALA A 709 0.30 -2.43 -17.63
CA ALA A 709 -0.58 -1.28 -17.59
C ALA A 709 -0.23 -0.35 -16.42
N SER A 710 -0.55 0.94 -16.55
CA SER A 710 -0.20 1.99 -15.60
C SER A 710 -1.34 3.00 -15.49
N VAL A 711 -1.94 3.12 -14.31
CA VAL A 711 -3.04 4.07 -14.07
C VAL A 711 -2.62 5.50 -14.44
N GLN A 712 -1.43 5.93 -14.01
CA GLN A 712 -0.98 7.32 -14.15
C GLN A 712 -0.40 7.65 -15.53
N LEU A 713 0.12 6.66 -16.27
CA LEU A 713 0.65 6.87 -17.61
C LEU A 713 -0.39 6.63 -18.70
N ASP A 714 -1.37 5.76 -18.47
CA ASP A 714 -2.39 5.38 -19.47
C ASP A 714 -3.66 6.26 -19.41
N GLY A 715 -3.63 7.38 -18.68
CA GLY A 715 -4.72 8.36 -18.69
C GLY A 715 -5.86 8.07 -17.71
N GLY A 716 -5.55 7.50 -16.55
CA GLY A 716 -6.49 7.38 -15.44
C GLY A 716 -7.24 6.06 -15.37
N ILE A 717 -8.21 5.98 -14.46
CA ILE A 717 -8.88 4.74 -14.07
C ILE A 717 -9.64 4.12 -15.25
N ASP A 718 -10.51 4.89 -15.93
CA ASP A 718 -11.33 4.35 -17.02
C ASP A 718 -10.48 3.90 -18.21
N SER A 719 -9.44 4.67 -18.55
CA SER A 719 -8.56 4.40 -19.69
C SER A 719 -7.74 3.12 -19.46
N VAL A 720 -7.19 2.94 -18.25
CA VAL A 720 -6.41 1.73 -17.94
C VAL A 720 -7.29 0.49 -17.83
N VAL A 721 -8.53 0.63 -17.33
CA VAL A 721 -9.51 -0.48 -17.33
C VAL A 721 -9.77 -0.95 -18.76
N ALA A 722 -10.03 -0.05 -19.69
CA ALA A 722 -10.23 -0.39 -21.10
C ALA A 722 -8.99 -1.07 -21.70
N LYS A 723 -7.80 -0.50 -21.49
CA LYS A 723 -6.53 -1.06 -21.99
C LYS A 723 -6.30 -2.50 -21.51
N VAL A 724 -6.59 -2.79 -20.24
CA VAL A 724 -6.43 -4.14 -19.67
C VAL A 724 -7.49 -5.10 -20.23
N GLU A 725 -8.74 -4.67 -20.37
CA GLU A 725 -9.81 -5.47 -20.99
C GLU A 725 -9.45 -5.82 -22.45
N ASP A 726 -8.92 -4.87 -23.21
CA ASP A 726 -8.47 -5.07 -24.59
C ASP A 726 -7.28 -6.05 -24.66
N TRP A 727 -6.29 -5.89 -23.77
CA TRP A 727 -5.13 -6.79 -23.73
C TRP A 727 -5.54 -8.25 -23.47
N PHE A 728 -6.44 -8.50 -22.51
CA PHE A 728 -6.94 -9.86 -22.27
C PHE A 728 -7.74 -10.37 -23.46
N THR A 729 -8.54 -9.53 -24.11
CA THR A 729 -9.31 -9.93 -25.30
C THR A 729 -8.38 -10.38 -26.42
N GLU A 730 -7.36 -9.59 -26.77
CA GLU A 730 -6.37 -9.93 -27.80
C GLU A 730 -5.55 -11.18 -27.43
N THR A 731 -5.11 -11.25 -26.17
CA THR A 731 -4.33 -12.39 -25.66
C THR A 731 -5.13 -13.68 -25.76
N LEU A 732 -6.39 -13.65 -25.29
CA LEU A 732 -7.28 -14.80 -25.38
C LEU A 732 -7.57 -15.15 -26.82
N ASP A 733 -7.88 -14.20 -27.70
CA ASP A 733 -8.15 -14.48 -29.12
C ASP A 733 -7.03 -15.28 -29.81
N SER A 734 -5.77 -15.05 -29.42
CA SER A 734 -4.60 -15.77 -29.92
C SER A 734 -4.32 -17.14 -29.25
N ALA A 735 -4.99 -17.44 -28.13
CA ALA A 735 -4.72 -18.62 -27.32
C ALA A 735 -5.57 -19.84 -27.69
N GLU A 736 -5.00 -21.02 -27.47
CA GLU A 736 -5.71 -22.29 -27.62
C GLU A 736 -6.70 -22.54 -26.47
N ALA A 737 -7.78 -23.26 -26.74
CA ALA A 737 -8.75 -23.67 -25.73
C ALA A 737 -8.10 -24.53 -24.63
N LEU A 738 -8.69 -24.53 -23.44
CA LEU A 738 -8.24 -25.42 -22.37
C LEU A 738 -8.52 -26.88 -22.77
N GLU A 739 -7.52 -27.74 -22.57
CA GLU A 739 -7.65 -29.18 -22.69
C GLU A 739 -7.55 -29.83 -21.32
N TYR A 740 -8.26 -30.94 -21.14
CA TYR A 740 -8.34 -31.66 -19.88
C TYR A 740 -7.73 -33.05 -20.00
N GLU A 741 -7.15 -33.55 -18.91
CA GLU A 741 -6.62 -34.91 -18.80
C GLU A 741 -6.81 -35.47 -17.39
N GLY A 742 -6.88 -36.80 -17.26
CA GLY A 742 -6.84 -37.44 -15.95
C GLY A 742 -5.42 -37.38 -15.37
N ALA A 743 -5.30 -36.96 -14.11
CA ALA A 743 -4.04 -36.94 -13.38
C ALA A 743 -4.19 -37.65 -12.02
N GLY A 744 -3.11 -38.27 -11.55
CA GLY A 744 -3.03 -38.85 -10.21
C GLY A 744 -2.40 -37.90 -9.18
N PRO A 745 -2.17 -38.37 -7.94
CA PRO A 745 -1.62 -37.54 -6.86
C PRO A 745 -0.23 -36.95 -7.15
N GLU A 746 0.51 -37.51 -8.10
CA GLU A 746 1.80 -36.99 -8.59
C GLU A 746 1.72 -35.57 -9.16
N ALA A 747 0.53 -35.14 -9.61
CA ALA A 747 0.31 -33.81 -10.14
C ALA A 747 -0.21 -32.81 -9.09
N LEU A 748 -0.51 -33.27 -7.86
CA LEU A 748 -1.04 -32.40 -6.81
C LEU A 748 0.06 -31.53 -6.18
N ARG A 749 -0.31 -30.27 -5.93
CA ARG A 749 0.50 -29.29 -5.20
C ARG A 749 -0.34 -28.75 -4.04
N LEU A 750 -0.20 -29.38 -2.88
CA LEU A 750 -1.09 -29.21 -1.73
C LEU A 750 -0.44 -28.36 -0.63
N GLY A 751 -1.17 -27.36 -0.13
CA GLY A 751 -0.81 -26.67 1.11
C GLY A 751 -1.56 -27.30 2.27
N LEU A 752 -0.86 -27.69 3.35
CA LEU A 752 -1.50 -28.22 4.56
C LEU A 752 -1.36 -27.25 5.73
N TYR A 753 -2.43 -27.09 6.48
CA TYR A 753 -2.45 -26.25 7.67
C TYR A 753 -3.27 -26.86 8.81
N GLY A 754 -2.92 -26.50 10.04
CA GLY A 754 -3.72 -26.78 11.23
C GLY A 754 -3.89 -25.49 12.02
N SER A 755 -5.13 -25.08 12.24
CA SER A 755 -5.50 -23.92 13.06
C SER A 755 -6.09 -24.38 14.38
N GLY A 756 -5.50 -23.93 15.49
CA GLY A 756 -5.89 -24.37 16.83
C GLY A 756 -5.44 -25.80 17.15
N PRO A 757 -5.98 -26.40 18.23
CA PRO A 757 -5.65 -27.75 18.65
C PRO A 757 -6.04 -28.81 17.61
N ILE A 758 -5.17 -29.79 17.38
CA ILE A 758 -5.42 -30.92 16.48
C ILE A 758 -5.36 -32.24 17.26
N SER A 759 -6.36 -33.10 17.08
CA SER A 759 -6.38 -34.46 17.64
C SER A 759 -5.32 -35.34 16.98
N ASP A 760 -4.80 -36.33 17.71
CA ASP A 760 -3.86 -37.34 17.18
C ASP A 760 -4.40 -38.02 15.91
N GLU A 761 -5.69 -38.32 15.87
CA GLU A 761 -6.36 -38.97 14.75
C GLU A 761 -6.32 -38.08 13.49
N ALA A 762 -6.79 -36.84 13.60
CA ALA A 762 -6.74 -35.88 12.48
C ALA A 762 -5.30 -35.59 12.02
N ALA A 763 -4.35 -35.49 12.97
CA ALA A 763 -2.93 -35.31 12.66
C ALA A 763 -2.35 -36.51 11.90
N ARG A 764 -2.72 -37.74 12.26
CA ARG A 764 -2.33 -38.96 11.51
C ARG A 764 -2.97 -38.99 10.12
N SER A 765 -4.24 -38.62 9.98
CA SER A 765 -4.88 -38.54 8.66
C SER A 765 -4.17 -37.55 7.74
N LEU A 766 -3.83 -36.36 8.23
CA LEU A 766 -3.05 -35.38 7.45
C LEU A 766 -1.65 -35.90 7.11
N ALA A 767 -1.01 -36.68 7.99
CA ALA A 767 0.26 -37.33 7.67
C ALA A 767 0.13 -38.38 6.57
N GLU A 768 -0.95 -39.17 6.56
CA GLU A 768 -1.24 -40.12 5.49
C GLU A 768 -1.47 -39.42 4.14
N ILE A 769 -2.15 -38.27 4.14
CA ILE A 769 -2.27 -37.40 2.96
C ILE A 769 -0.89 -36.96 2.46
N THR A 770 -0.04 -36.49 3.37
CA THR A 770 1.33 -36.10 3.04
C THR A 770 2.10 -37.23 2.37
N LEU A 771 2.06 -38.43 2.97
CA LEU A 771 2.75 -39.61 2.44
C LEU A 771 2.17 -40.08 1.09
N ALA A 772 0.86 -40.01 0.90
CA ALA A 772 0.20 -40.39 -0.34
C ALA A 772 0.59 -39.47 -1.51
N VAL A 773 0.56 -38.15 -1.29
CA VAL A 773 0.90 -37.16 -2.34
C VAL A 773 2.40 -37.19 -2.64
N VAL A 774 3.25 -37.10 -1.61
CA VAL A 774 4.71 -37.09 -1.77
C VAL A 774 5.23 -38.43 -2.29
N GLY A 775 4.66 -39.54 -1.83
CA GLY A 775 5.03 -40.89 -2.28
C GLY A 775 4.73 -41.14 -3.77
N SER A 776 3.74 -40.45 -4.33
CA SER A 776 3.46 -40.46 -5.78
C SER A 776 4.30 -39.46 -6.58
N GLY A 777 5.06 -38.57 -5.93
CA GLY A 777 5.89 -37.54 -6.59
C GLY A 777 5.24 -36.15 -6.67
N GLY A 778 4.13 -35.93 -5.98
CA GLY A 778 3.51 -34.63 -5.82
C GLY A 778 4.22 -33.78 -4.76
N THR A 779 3.67 -32.58 -4.51
CA THR A 779 4.24 -31.61 -3.59
C THR A 779 3.29 -31.31 -2.44
N VAL A 780 3.82 -31.28 -1.22
CA VAL A 780 3.11 -30.83 -0.02
C VAL A 780 3.91 -29.73 0.65
N VAL A 781 3.28 -28.59 0.94
CA VAL A 781 3.91 -27.47 1.63
C VAL A 781 3.17 -27.20 2.94
N VAL A 782 3.91 -27.18 4.05
CA VAL A 782 3.40 -26.86 5.39
C VAL A 782 4.08 -25.59 5.87
N PRO A 783 3.37 -24.58 6.39
CA PRO A 783 4.03 -23.40 6.96
C PRO A 783 4.64 -23.74 8.33
N GLU A 784 5.80 -23.16 8.63
CA GLU A 784 6.60 -23.39 9.85
C GLU A 784 5.80 -23.29 11.14
N ARG A 785 4.84 -22.36 11.20
CA ARG A 785 4.00 -22.10 12.38
C ARG A 785 2.69 -22.87 12.42
N ALA A 786 2.44 -23.82 11.50
CA ALA A 786 1.25 -24.65 11.56
C ALA A 786 1.22 -25.49 12.85
N ALA A 787 0.04 -25.59 13.49
CA ALA A 787 -0.15 -26.49 14.63
C ALA A 787 0.22 -27.95 14.28
N LEU A 788 0.11 -28.30 12.99
CA LEU A 788 0.50 -29.59 12.44
C LEU A 788 1.97 -29.95 12.73
N LEU A 789 2.90 -29.00 12.62
CA LEU A 789 4.33 -29.23 12.89
C LEU A 789 4.65 -29.30 14.39
N SER A 790 3.70 -28.92 15.25
CA SER A 790 3.78 -29.10 16.70
C SER A 790 3.17 -30.42 17.18
N SER A 791 2.50 -31.19 16.29
CA SER A 791 1.86 -32.45 16.65
C SER A 791 2.85 -33.63 16.58
N PRO A 792 3.17 -34.30 17.71
CA PRO A 792 4.02 -35.49 17.69
C PRO A 792 3.46 -36.60 16.80
N ALA A 793 2.13 -36.75 16.77
CA ALA A 793 1.45 -37.75 15.95
C ALA A 793 1.67 -37.53 14.45
N TYR A 794 1.64 -36.27 13.98
CA TYR A 794 1.96 -35.95 12.59
C TYR A 794 3.45 -36.19 12.28
N LEU A 795 4.35 -35.71 13.14
CA LEU A 795 5.79 -35.84 12.95
C LEU A 795 6.24 -37.30 12.90
N GLU A 796 5.79 -38.13 13.83
CA GLU A 796 6.11 -39.57 13.87
C GLU A 796 5.57 -40.33 12.64
N ALA A 797 4.38 -39.94 12.17
CA ALA A 797 3.73 -40.57 11.03
C ALA A 797 4.37 -40.13 9.69
N ALA A 798 4.57 -38.83 9.47
CA ALA A 798 5.05 -38.28 8.20
C ALA A 798 6.58 -38.31 8.06
N LEU A 799 7.33 -38.05 9.13
CA LEU A 799 8.78 -37.85 9.12
C LEU A 799 9.56 -38.92 9.90
N GLY A 800 8.94 -39.61 10.86
CA GLY A 800 9.66 -40.56 11.71
C GLY A 800 10.73 -39.86 12.55
N ASP A 801 11.99 -40.28 12.41
CA ASP A 801 13.14 -39.72 13.15
C ASP A 801 13.83 -38.53 12.42
N HIS A 802 13.31 -38.12 11.25
CA HIS A 802 13.90 -37.02 10.48
C HIS A 802 13.65 -35.65 11.13
N PRO A 803 14.65 -34.76 11.18
CA PRO A 803 14.46 -33.42 11.74
C PRO A 803 13.55 -32.56 10.85
N VAL A 804 12.83 -31.63 11.47
CA VAL A 804 12.06 -30.60 10.78
C VAL A 804 12.93 -29.35 10.67
N GLU A 805 13.08 -28.84 9.45
CA GLU A 805 13.73 -27.56 9.17
C GLU A 805 12.98 -26.84 8.05
N ASN A 806 13.15 -25.52 7.98
CA ASN A 806 12.58 -24.74 6.88
C ASN A 806 13.34 -25.08 5.60
N THR A 807 12.59 -25.50 4.58
CA THR A 807 13.12 -25.86 3.26
C THR A 807 12.86 -24.79 2.21
N LEU A 808 11.90 -23.90 2.46
CA LEU A 808 11.54 -22.80 1.57
C LEU A 808 11.49 -21.50 2.37
N ALA A 809 12.08 -20.45 1.82
CA ALA A 809 11.88 -19.10 2.32
C ALA A 809 10.41 -18.70 2.10
N TYR A 810 9.92 -17.71 2.84
CA TYR A 810 8.55 -17.24 2.66
C TYR A 810 8.31 -16.82 1.20
N GLY A 811 7.28 -17.42 0.59
CA GLY A 811 6.87 -17.14 -0.78
C GLY A 811 7.84 -17.63 -1.87
N GLN A 812 8.83 -18.47 -1.52
CA GLN A 812 9.71 -19.11 -2.50
C GLN A 812 8.96 -20.19 -3.27
N ALA A 813 8.92 -20.06 -4.60
CA ALA A 813 8.42 -21.11 -5.48
C ALA A 813 9.22 -22.40 -5.29
N VAL A 814 8.52 -23.55 -5.23
CA VAL A 814 9.16 -24.86 -5.17
C VAL A 814 10.03 -25.04 -6.43
N PRO A 815 11.36 -25.28 -6.30
CA PRO A 815 12.22 -25.41 -7.45
C PRO A 815 11.83 -26.57 -8.35
N VAL A 816 12.06 -26.42 -9.66
CA VAL A 816 11.77 -27.48 -10.64
C VAL A 816 12.59 -28.73 -10.32
N GLY A 817 11.91 -29.88 -10.23
CA GLY A 817 12.53 -31.17 -9.92
C GLY A 817 12.78 -31.42 -8.42
N LYS A 818 12.26 -30.54 -7.55
CA LYS A 818 12.32 -30.66 -6.09
C LYS A 818 10.96 -30.94 -5.47
N GLN A 819 10.08 -31.67 -6.17
CA GLN A 819 8.80 -32.08 -5.60
C GLN A 819 9.02 -32.93 -4.33
N GLY A 820 8.18 -32.72 -3.31
CA GLY A 820 8.26 -33.43 -2.05
C GLY A 820 7.54 -32.69 -0.92
N LEU A 821 7.89 -33.04 0.33
CA LEU A 821 7.41 -32.33 1.51
C LEU A 821 8.32 -31.13 1.79
N HIS A 822 7.73 -29.94 1.86
CA HIS A 822 8.43 -28.71 2.22
C HIS A 822 7.83 -28.08 3.46
N VAL A 823 8.70 -27.46 4.25
CA VAL A 823 8.31 -26.47 5.25
C VAL A 823 8.68 -25.08 4.73
N MET A 824 7.70 -24.19 4.69
CA MET A 824 7.88 -22.77 4.31
C MET A 824 8.01 -21.91 5.56
N GLU A 825 9.01 -21.05 5.62
CA GLU A 825 9.13 -20.03 6.65
C GLU A 825 7.83 -19.23 6.80
N ALA A 826 7.42 -19.00 8.05
CA ALA A 826 6.24 -18.20 8.37
C ALA A 826 6.64 -17.11 9.38
N PRO A 827 7.08 -15.92 8.91
CA PRO A 827 7.58 -14.86 9.80
C PRO A 827 6.55 -14.39 10.84
N THR A 828 5.27 -14.48 10.50
CA THR A 828 4.13 -14.12 11.34
C THR A 828 3.20 -15.33 11.51
N ASP A 829 2.35 -15.32 12.53
CA ASP A 829 1.26 -16.28 12.72
C ASP A 829 -0.07 -15.79 12.09
N HIS A 830 -0.03 -14.71 11.31
CA HIS A 830 -1.20 -14.20 10.60
C HIS A 830 -1.59 -15.16 9.46
N TRP A 831 -2.80 -15.73 9.54
CA TRP A 831 -3.25 -16.74 8.57
C TRP A 831 -3.25 -16.24 7.11
N VAL A 832 -3.84 -15.07 6.82
CA VAL A 832 -3.88 -14.56 5.43
C VAL A 832 -2.48 -14.34 4.85
N GLU A 833 -1.53 -13.86 5.66
CA GLU A 833 -0.12 -13.76 5.23
C GLU A 833 0.45 -15.15 4.95
N THR A 834 0.23 -16.10 5.83
CA THR A 834 0.66 -17.50 5.63
C THR A 834 0.09 -18.09 4.35
N ALA A 835 -1.21 -17.91 4.09
CA ALA A 835 -1.87 -18.38 2.88
C ALA A 835 -1.34 -17.68 1.62
N THR A 836 -1.04 -16.38 1.68
CA THR A 836 -0.37 -15.65 0.59
C THR A 836 1.03 -16.22 0.32
N GLY A 837 1.83 -16.50 1.35
CA GLY A 837 3.12 -17.18 1.19
C GLY A 837 2.98 -18.55 0.52
N LEU A 838 2.04 -19.38 1.01
CA LEU A 838 1.77 -20.71 0.45
C LEU A 838 1.34 -20.64 -1.02
N GLY A 839 0.47 -19.69 -1.38
CA GLY A 839 0.06 -19.50 -2.78
C GLY A 839 1.23 -19.17 -3.72
N ALA A 840 2.23 -18.42 -3.24
CA ALA A 840 3.42 -18.09 -4.01
C ALA A 840 4.38 -19.28 -4.19
N THR A 841 4.30 -20.32 -3.35
CA THR A 841 5.17 -21.51 -3.51
C THR A 841 4.76 -22.37 -4.71
N GLY A 842 3.58 -22.14 -5.28
CA GLY A 842 3.00 -22.90 -6.37
C GLY A 842 1.95 -23.92 -5.92
N VAL A 843 1.52 -23.89 -4.66
CA VAL A 843 0.35 -24.63 -4.16
C VAL A 843 -0.89 -24.25 -4.96
N GLU A 844 -1.68 -25.26 -5.32
CA GLU A 844 -2.88 -25.09 -6.16
C GLU A 844 -4.19 -25.44 -5.43
N VAL A 845 -4.10 -26.15 -4.30
CA VAL A 845 -5.20 -26.40 -3.36
C VAL A 845 -4.65 -26.34 -1.94
N MET A 846 -5.37 -25.72 -1.01
CA MET A 846 -5.05 -25.76 0.43
C MET A 846 -6.07 -26.61 1.19
N LEU A 847 -5.61 -27.38 2.17
CA LEU A 847 -6.45 -28.12 3.12
C LEU A 847 -6.05 -27.71 4.55
N ALA A 848 -7.01 -27.21 5.31
CA ALA A 848 -6.83 -26.85 6.71
C ALA A 848 -7.72 -27.71 7.62
N HIS A 849 -7.13 -28.26 8.68
CA HIS A 849 -7.89 -28.64 9.87
C HIS A 849 -8.10 -27.40 10.74
N VAL A 850 -9.33 -27.15 11.17
CA VAL A 850 -9.72 -25.93 11.88
C VAL A 850 -10.39 -26.28 13.21
N ALA A 851 -9.89 -25.68 14.29
CA ALA A 851 -10.52 -25.67 15.60
C ALA A 851 -10.71 -24.22 16.08
N GLY A 852 -11.93 -23.89 16.54
CA GLY A 852 -12.35 -22.54 16.88
C GLY A 852 -13.26 -21.96 15.81
N HIS A 853 -12.73 -21.06 14.97
CA HIS A 853 -13.49 -20.39 13.92
C HIS A 853 -12.92 -20.69 12.53
N PRO A 854 -13.76 -20.71 11.48
CA PRO A 854 -13.30 -20.85 10.10
C PRO A 854 -12.31 -19.76 9.68
N LEU A 855 -11.50 -20.08 8.69
CA LEU A 855 -10.45 -19.24 8.14
C LEU A 855 -10.90 -18.51 6.88
N GLN A 856 -10.34 -17.32 6.63
CA GLN A 856 -10.47 -16.65 5.34
C GLN A 856 -9.68 -17.42 4.27
N ALA A 857 -10.27 -17.62 3.11
CA ALA A 857 -9.59 -18.28 2.00
C ALA A 857 -8.68 -17.30 1.24
N HIS A 858 -7.67 -17.83 0.56
CA HIS A 858 -6.87 -17.06 -0.40
C HIS A 858 -7.73 -16.72 -1.64
N ARG A 859 -7.51 -15.61 -2.34
CA ARG A 859 -8.38 -15.22 -3.49
C ARG A 859 -8.18 -16.05 -4.77
N MET A 860 -6.96 -16.52 -4.99
CA MET A 860 -6.62 -17.41 -6.12
C MET A 860 -6.71 -18.88 -5.71
N ILE A 861 -6.00 -19.31 -4.68
CA ILE A 861 -5.96 -20.72 -4.28
C ILE A 861 -7.17 -21.09 -3.42
N PRO A 862 -7.95 -22.14 -3.77
CA PRO A 862 -9.06 -22.62 -2.95
C PRO A 862 -8.56 -23.20 -1.62
N LEU A 863 -9.30 -22.95 -0.54
CA LEU A 863 -9.04 -23.47 0.80
C LEU A 863 -10.19 -24.40 1.22
N LEU A 864 -9.89 -25.68 1.32
CA LEU A 864 -10.75 -26.72 1.88
C LEU A 864 -10.60 -26.72 3.41
N GLN A 865 -11.72 -26.68 4.14
CA GLN A 865 -11.71 -26.65 5.61
C GLN A 865 -12.40 -27.90 6.18
N ALA A 866 -11.65 -28.62 7.02
CA ALA A 866 -12.13 -29.79 7.74
C ALA A 866 -12.05 -29.55 9.24
N SER A 867 -12.93 -30.18 10.02
CA SER A 867 -12.82 -30.13 11.48
C SER A 867 -13.26 -31.44 12.12
N SER A 868 -12.54 -31.82 13.18
CA SER A 868 -12.93 -32.85 14.15
C SER A 868 -13.22 -32.25 15.53
N ASP A 869 -13.15 -30.92 15.66
CA ASP A 869 -13.38 -30.23 16.93
C ASP A 869 -14.89 -30.09 17.20
N PRO A 870 -15.41 -30.65 18.31
CA PRO A 870 -16.87 -30.69 18.55
C PRO A 870 -17.53 -29.30 18.60
N GLU A 871 -16.84 -28.31 19.17
CA GLU A 871 -17.39 -26.95 19.27
C GLU A 871 -17.45 -26.26 17.90
N THR A 872 -16.40 -26.44 17.10
CA THR A 872 -16.34 -25.95 15.72
C THR A 872 -17.42 -26.59 14.85
N LEU A 873 -17.60 -27.90 14.96
CA LEU A 873 -18.64 -28.64 14.25
C LEU A 873 -20.04 -28.14 14.64
N GLU A 874 -20.31 -27.97 15.93
CA GLU A 874 -21.61 -27.46 16.41
C GLU A 874 -21.93 -26.06 15.87
N LYS A 875 -20.93 -25.16 15.83
CA LYS A 875 -21.15 -23.75 15.46
C LYS A 875 -21.04 -23.47 13.97
N HIS A 876 -20.19 -24.21 13.25
CA HIS A 876 -19.71 -23.86 11.91
C HIS A 876 -19.83 -25.01 10.89
N ALA A 877 -20.58 -26.09 11.16
CA ALA A 877 -20.77 -27.18 10.19
C ALA A 877 -21.23 -26.72 8.79
N GLU A 878 -22.01 -25.63 8.70
CA GLU A 878 -22.47 -25.08 7.41
C GLU A 878 -21.36 -24.37 6.61
N ASP A 879 -20.25 -24.00 7.26
CA ASP A 879 -19.11 -23.32 6.64
C ASP A 879 -17.96 -24.30 6.32
N LEU A 880 -17.96 -25.49 6.93
CA LEU A 880 -16.95 -26.52 6.72
C LEU A 880 -17.25 -27.37 5.47
N ASP A 881 -16.19 -27.82 4.83
CA ASP A 881 -16.27 -28.66 3.63
C ASP A 881 -16.28 -30.15 3.97
N VAL A 882 -15.59 -30.54 5.06
CA VAL A 882 -15.52 -31.93 5.54
C VAL A 882 -15.75 -31.97 7.05
N LEU A 883 -16.76 -32.73 7.49
CA LEU A 883 -17.09 -32.93 8.90
C LEU A 883 -16.51 -34.26 9.37
N LEU A 884 -15.57 -34.24 10.33
CA LEU A 884 -14.85 -35.43 10.80
C LEU A 884 -15.51 -35.99 12.08
N GLU A 885 -16.74 -36.50 11.97
CA GLU A 885 -17.60 -36.89 13.10
C GLU A 885 -17.61 -38.41 13.43
N ASP A 886 -17.08 -39.24 12.52
CA ASP A 886 -17.22 -40.72 12.55
C ASP A 886 -15.86 -41.47 12.70
N ASP A 887 -15.69 -42.61 12.01
CA ASP A 887 -14.50 -43.46 12.05
C ASP A 887 -13.28 -42.73 11.45
N ALA A 888 -12.28 -42.48 12.30
CA ALA A 888 -11.05 -41.80 11.89
C ALA A 888 -10.26 -42.51 10.77
N SER A 889 -10.52 -43.80 10.54
CA SER A 889 -9.90 -44.54 9.44
C SER A 889 -10.39 -44.12 8.05
N GLU A 890 -11.52 -43.42 7.95
CA GLU A 890 -12.07 -42.93 6.68
C GLU A 890 -11.70 -41.47 6.38
N TRP A 891 -11.23 -40.71 7.39
CA TRP A 891 -11.01 -39.26 7.27
C TRP A 891 -10.01 -38.89 6.18
N THR A 892 -8.95 -39.69 6.01
CA THR A 892 -7.94 -39.49 4.95
C THR A 892 -8.57 -39.57 3.56
N GLU A 893 -9.39 -40.59 3.31
CA GLU A 893 -10.07 -40.80 2.03
C GLU A 893 -11.11 -39.71 1.76
N GLN A 894 -11.89 -39.33 2.78
CA GLN A 894 -12.87 -38.24 2.68
C GLN A 894 -12.23 -36.89 2.32
N MET A 895 -11.14 -36.53 2.99
CA MET A 895 -10.41 -35.29 2.72
C MET A 895 -9.75 -35.32 1.33
N LEU A 896 -9.04 -36.38 0.97
CA LEU A 896 -8.39 -36.48 -0.34
C LEU A 896 -9.39 -36.54 -1.49
N GLY A 897 -10.50 -37.24 -1.33
CA GLY A 897 -11.58 -37.27 -2.32
C GLY A 897 -12.14 -35.87 -2.58
N THR A 898 -12.31 -35.07 -1.52
CA THR A 898 -12.75 -33.68 -1.65
C THR A 898 -11.67 -32.79 -2.27
N VAL A 899 -10.40 -32.99 -1.93
CA VAL A 899 -9.26 -32.31 -2.61
C VAL A 899 -9.26 -32.62 -4.11
N ALA A 900 -9.49 -33.88 -4.50
CA ALA A 900 -9.58 -34.27 -5.90
C ALA A 900 -10.80 -33.64 -6.61
N ALA A 901 -11.94 -33.52 -5.93
CA ALA A 901 -13.12 -32.83 -6.46
C ALA A 901 -12.85 -31.32 -6.66
N VAL A 902 -12.15 -30.66 -5.72
CA VAL A 902 -11.70 -29.27 -5.87
C VAL A 902 -10.72 -29.14 -7.03
N ALA A 903 -9.74 -30.04 -7.12
CA ALA A 903 -8.74 -30.04 -8.20
C ALA A 903 -9.37 -30.30 -9.59
N SER A 904 -10.46 -31.07 -9.64
CA SER A 904 -11.28 -31.30 -10.84
C SER A 904 -12.22 -30.14 -11.16
N ARG A 905 -12.34 -29.17 -10.23
CA ARG A 905 -13.32 -28.05 -10.27
C ARG A 905 -14.78 -28.53 -10.21
N GLU A 906 -15.02 -29.73 -9.69
CA GLU A 906 -16.35 -30.29 -9.44
C GLU A 906 -16.95 -29.78 -8.13
N TYR A 907 -16.10 -29.31 -7.22
CA TYR A 907 -16.48 -28.73 -5.94
C TYR A 907 -15.74 -27.41 -5.69
N VAL A 908 -16.45 -26.40 -5.19
CA VAL A 908 -15.88 -25.12 -4.76
C VAL A 908 -16.03 -25.03 -3.24
N PRO A 909 -14.95 -24.80 -2.48
CA PRO A 909 -15.06 -24.72 -1.02
C PRO A 909 -16.03 -23.63 -0.56
N ARG A 910 -16.82 -23.93 0.49
CA ARG A 910 -17.99 -23.11 0.87
C ARG A 910 -17.66 -21.65 1.14
N LEU A 911 -16.64 -21.40 1.96
CA LEU A 911 -16.23 -20.03 2.33
C LEU A 911 -15.49 -19.30 1.20
N PHE A 912 -14.85 -20.04 0.30
CA PHE A 912 -14.28 -19.47 -0.91
C PHE A 912 -15.40 -19.00 -1.85
N GLU A 913 -16.44 -19.82 -2.06
CA GLU A 913 -17.64 -19.46 -2.83
C GLU A 913 -18.42 -18.29 -2.22
N ALA A 914 -18.56 -18.27 -0.89
CA ALA A 914 -19.22 -17.19 -0.15
C ALA A 914 -18.44 -15.86 -0.20
N GLY A 915 -17.25 -15.84 -0.79
CA GLY A 915 -16.42 -14.64 -0.95
C GLY A 915 -15.67 -14.22 0.31
N ASN A 916 -15.59 -15.08 1.33
CA ASN A 916 -14.77 -14.86 2.52
C ASN A 916 -13.28 -15.05 2.20
N THR A 917 -12.77 -14.17 1.34
CA THR A 917 -11.44 -14.25 0.75
C THR A 917 -10.64 -12.99 1.02
N ASP A 918 -9.32 -13.14 1.17
CA ASP A 918 -8.42 -12.01 1.28
C ASP A 918 -7.01 -12.33 0.75
N PHE A 919 -6.15 -11.30 0.71
CA PHE A 919 -4.77 -11.41 0.27
C PHE A 919 -3.92 -10.32 0.95
N GLN A 920 -2.87 -10.73 1.67
CA GLN A 920 -2.02 -9.81 2.42
C GLN A 920 -0.59 -10.34 2.45
N PHE A 921 0.38 -9.47 2.16
CA PHE A 921 1.78 -9.84 2.30
C PHE A 921 2.25 -9.65 3.74
N THR A 922 3.10 -10.57 4.21
CA THR A 922 3.96 -10.29 5.34
C THR A 922 5.04 -9.27 4.98
N ARG A 923 5.37 -8.40 5.94
CA ARG A 923 6.53 -7.52 5.89
C ARG A 923 7.78 -8.18 6.50
N GLY A 924 7.67 -9.43 6.93
CA GLY A 924 8.70 -10.14 7.68
C GLY A 924 8.97 -9.50 9.03
N LEU A 925 10.08 -9.88 9.65
CA LEU A 925 10.45 -9.39 10.98
C LEU A 925 11.14 -8.02 10.98
N LEU A 926 11.59 -7.54 9.81
CA LEU A 926 12.31 -6.28 9.65
C LEU A 926 11.52 -5.22 8.87
N GLY A 927 10.34 -5.52 8.31
CA GLY A 927 9.60 -4.48 7.60
C GLY A 927 8.95 -3.46 8.53
N VAL A 928 9.03 -2.20 8.13
CA VAL A 928 8.43 -1.04 8.81
C VAL A 928 7.96 -0.03 7.76
N SER A 929 6.89 0.72 8.04
CA SER A 929 6.46 1.80 7.17
C SER A 929 7.35 3.02 7.34
N MET A 930 7.75 3.62 6.22
CA MET A 930 8.41 4.91 6.17
C MET A 930 7.64 5.85 5.29
#